data_AF-A0A6P2S984-F1
#
_entry.id   AF-A0A6P2S984-F1
#
_cell.length_a   1.000
_cell.length_b   1.000
_cell.length_c   1.000
_cell.angle_alpha   90.00
_cell.angle_beta   90.00
_cell.angle_gamma   90.00
#
_symmetry.space_group_name_H-M   'P 1'
#
loop_
_entity.id
_entity.type
_entity.pdbx_description
1 polymer ?
#
loop_
_entity_poly.entity_id
_entity_poly.type
_entity_poly.pdbx_seq_one_letter_code
_entity_poly.pdbx_strand_id
1 'polypeptide(L)'
;MSIPTSLSHERIASPDAGLTEPHGAPDASACPDARARETEARMTDDERFSLLYSLMIRVFGRSGREPRVPADLPVIAGYVPGVPRLGVPALKLADASLGLRHTETPGERATAFPAGLALGATFNPALARRMGEAVGREARARGFNVALGGGINLVRDVRNGRNFEYVSEDPLLSGRIGANVVDGTQREGVIALLKHVSLNATETNKFFLNAVIDPDAHRESDLLAFQLAIEGGRPGALMAAYNLVNGEYASGNRALLQDVVKDAMAFRGWIMSDWRAVYGWEFALAGLDQHSGAQLDEAEWFNEPLRRAYDAGKVPRERIAEMVRRILRSCYAIGIDRERAPEPVDFDAHGAVALQIAREGIVLLKNERVLPLAPERRRIAVIGGFAQAGVVSGSGSSQVMPAGGYAAVVPMRSHPLLGPTALCIGGASPLGALRAMLPDAVIEFDSGAHVADAVALARRADVVIVHAIRHEGERFDCPDMSLPFGQDALIEAVAGANRNVVVVLQTGNPVAMPWAGDVAAIVQAWYPGQAGARALAEILTGRVNPSGRLPVTFPADIAHTPHPALPGADVELGTPIDVHYHEGAEVGYRWFAKTGEPPRFGFGFGLGYTTFAYDDLRLTGGDTVRARFRVTNVGARDGDDVPQIYLTHACGMGHMRLLGFERVTLRAGESAELAMTVDPRLLARFDGRIGQWRIDDGTYRVVLARAATDPVLVGDVRLDARAFGR
;
A
#
# COMPACT_ATOMS: atom_id res chain seq x y z
N MET A 1 5.18 -27.51 -33.97
CA MET A 1 4.07 -26.54 -34.06
C MET A 1 4.55 -25.24 -33.46
N SER A 2 4.84 -24.26 -34.32
CA SER A 2 5.50 -23.01 -33.98
C SER A 2 4.47 -22.00 -33.50
N ILE A 3 4.64 -21.49 -32.28
CA ILE A 3 3.80 -20.42 -31.72
C ILE A 3 4.49 -19.08 -32.03
N PRO A 4 3.81 -18.10 -32.65
CA PRO A 4 4.44 -16.82 -32.96
C PRO A 4 4.46 -15.90 -31.74
N THR A 5 5.67 -15.51 -31.32
CA THR A 5 5.95 -14.35 -30.49
C THR A 5 5.83 -13.08 -31.34
N SER A 6 4.73 -12.36 -31.21
CA SER A 6 4.55 -11.02 -31.77
C SER A 6 3.37 -10.34 -31.08
N LEU A 7 3.62 -9.73 -29.92
CA LEU A 7 2.78 -8.63 -29.44
C LEU A 7 3.52 -7.34 -29.80
N SER A 8 3.04 -6.69 -30.85
CA SER A 8 3.46 -5.36 -31.27
C SER A 8 3.12 -4.37 -30.15
N HIS A 9 4.15 -3.76 -29.58
CA HIS A 9 4.04 -2.73 -28.55
C HIS A 9 3.66 -1.39 -29.20
N GLU A 10 2.46 -0.90 -28.91
CA GLU A 10 2.17 0.53 -29.08
C GLU A 10 3.02 1.34 -28.09
N ARG A 11 3.71 2.36 -28.60
CA ARG A 11 4.44 3.33 -27.80
C ARG A 11 3.44 4.09 -26.95
N ILE A 12 3.45 3.88 -25.64
CA ILE A 12 2.72 4.72 -24.69
C ILE A 12 3.55 5.99 -24.53
N ALA A 13 3.10 7.07 -25.16
CA ALA A 13 3.63 8.41 -24.95
C ALA A 13 3.36 8.87 -23.50
N SER A 14 4.33 9.54 -22.91
CA SER A 14 4.25 10.18 -21.58
C SER A 14 2.99 11.06 -21.47
N PRO A 15 2.22 10.99 -20.37
CA PRO A 15 1.07 11.86 -20.19
C PRO A 15 1.52 13.15 -19.52
N ASP A 16 1.93 14.14 -20.32
CA ASP A 16 1.93 15.53 -19.87
C ASP A 16 1.57 16.47 -21.02
N ALA A 17 0.28 16.53 -21.34
CA ALA A 17 -0.35 17.66 -22.03
C ALA A 17 -1.89 17.53 -22.02
N GLY A 18 -2.56 18.41 -21.27
CA GLY A 18 -3.90 18.90 -21.58
C GLY A 18 -5.07 17.97 -21.25
N LEU A 19 -5.71 18.21 -20.10
CA LEU A 19 -7.13 17.94 -19.94
C LEU A 19 -7.90 18.82 -20.94
N THR A 20 -8.13 18.33 -22.16
CA THR A 20 -9.10 18.96 -23.07
C THR A 20 -10.49 18.68 -22.52
N GLU A 21 -11.18 19.74 -22.08
CA GLU A 21 -12.59 19.68 -21.74
C GLU A 21 -13.40 19.16 -22.95
N PRO A 22 -14.31 18.20 -22.77
CA PRO A 22 -15.30 17.93 -23.79
C PRO A 22 -16.25 19.12 -23.88
N HIS A 23 -16.26 19.77 -25.04
CA HIS A 23 -17.24 20.78 -25.40
C HIS A 23 -18.68 20.24 -25.27
N GLY A 24 -19.41 20.82 -24.31
CA GLY A 24 -20.84 20.68 -24.10
C GLY A 24 -21.16 21.01 -22.65
N ALA A 25 -21.91 22.10 -22.39
CA ALA A 25 -22.36 22.40 -21.03
C ALA A 25 -23.09 21.16 -20.48
N PRO A 26 -22.63 20.56 -19.36
CA PRO A 26 -23.26 19.37 -18.84
C PRO A 26 -24.69 19.71 -18.43
N ASP A 27 -25.63 18.86 -18.85
CA ASP A 27 -26.99 18.87 -18.35
C ASP A 27 -26.95 18.96 -16.81
N ALA A 28 -27.55 20.01 -16.22
CA ALA A 28 -27.50 20.24 -14.78
C ALA A 28 -28.10 19.07 -13.98
N SER A 29 -28.91 18.21 -14.62
CA SER A 29 -29.44 16.96 -14.05
C SER A 29 -28.41 15.81 -13.99
N ALA A 30 -27.26 15.93 -14.67
CA ALA A 30 -26.19 14.93 -14.69
C ALA A 30 -25.14 15.11 -13.57
N CYS A 31 -25.16 16.23 -12.84
CA CYS A 31 -24.21 16.51 -11.76
C CYS A 31 -24.47 15.58 -10.54
N PRO A 32 -23.51 14.76 -10.09
CA PRO A 32 -23.69 13.88 -8.93
C PRO A 32 -24.15 14.60 -7.66
N ASP A 33 -23.64 15.81 -7.41
CA ASP A 33 -24.03 16.64 -6.27
C ASP A 33 -25.49 17.12 -6.35
N ALA A 34 -25.99 17.42 -7.55
CA ALA A 34 -27.39 17.84 -7.75
C ALA A 34 -28.33 16.65 -7.55
N ARG A 35 -28.01 15.49 -8.14
CA ARG A 35 -28.77 14.24 -7.96
C ARG A 35 -28.80 13.80 -6.49
N ALA A 36 -27.69 13.94 -5.77
CA ALA A 36 -27.62 13.63 -4.34
C ALA A 36 -28.59 14.50 -3.52
N ARG A 37 -28.65 15.81 -3.79
CA ARG A 37 -29.59 16.73 -3.12
C ARG A 37 -31.04 16.39 -3.44
N GLU A 38 -31.38 16.16 -4.70
CA GLU A 38 -32.74 15.82 -5.11
C GLU A 38 -33.22 14.52 -4.48
N THR A 39 -32.36 13.50 -4.47
CA THR A 39 -32.66 12.20 -3.87
C THR A 39 -32.85 12.34 -2.36
N GLU A 40 -31.91 13.00 -1.67
CA GLU A 40 -31.99 13.21 -0.22
C GLU A 40 -33.23 14.03 0.18
N ALA A 41 -33.62 15.04 -0.61
CA ALA A 41 -34.82 15.83 -0.34
C ALA A 41 -36.12 15.00 -0.33
N ARG A 42 -36.12 13.84 -1.03
CA ARG A 42 -37.26 12.90 -1.09
C ARG A 42 -37.20 11.79 -0.03
N MET A 43 -36.14 11.75 0.78
CA MET A 43 -35.96 10.74 1.83
C MET A 43 -36.78 11.08 3.08
N THR A 44 -37.29 10.05 3.76
CA THR A 44 -37.73 10.13 5.16
C THR A 44 -36.52 10.17 6.10
N ASP A 45 -36.72 10.53 7.37
CA ASP A 45 -35.63 10.48 8.34
C ASP A 45 -35.13 9.04 8.56
N ASP A 46 -36.03 8.05 8.56
CA ASP A 46 -35.63 6.64 8.67
C ASP A 46 -34.76 6.20 7.48
N GLU A 47 -35.10 6.63 6.26
CA GLU A 47 -34.30 6.40 5.06
C GLU A 47 -32.91 7.07 5.19
N ARG A 48 -32.82 8.30 5.71
CA ARG A 48 -31.53 8.98 5.97
C ARG A 48 -30.67 8.20 6.96
N PHE A 49 -31.21 7.89 8.13
CA PHE A 49 -30.49 7.20 9.21
C PHE A 49 -30.04 5.80 8.79
N SER A 50 -30.80 5.11 7.94
CA SER A 50 -30.43 3.78 7.42
C SER A 50 -29.13 3.75 6.60
N LEU A 51 -28.67 4.91 6.11
CA LEU A 51 -27.41 5.03 5.35
C LEU A 51 -26.21 5.40 6.23
N LEU A 52 -26.44 5.83 7.48
CA LEU A 52 -25.41 6.37 8.37
C LEU A 52 -24.64 5.29 9.14
N TYR A 53 -25.01 4.03 9.00
CA TYR A 53 -24.28 2.93 9.61
C TYR A 53 -24.26 1.71 8.69
N SER A 54 -23.20 0.91 8.79
CA SER A 54 -23.10 -0.40 8.16
C SER A 54 -23.13 -1.51 9.18
N LEU A 55 -23.59 -2.67 8.75
CA LEU A 55 -23.67 -3.87 9.56
C LEU A 55 -22.62 -4.87 9.13
N MET A 56 -21.88 -5.42 10.08
CA MET A 56 -21.02 -6.57 9.86
C MET A 56 -21.88 -7.83 9.83
N ILE A 57 -21.63 -8.70 8.85
CA ILE A 57 -22.45 -9.90 8.60
C ILE A 57 -22.21 -10.97 9.67
N ARG A 58 -20.95 -11.13 10.09
CA ARG A 58 -20.54 -11.98 11.22
C ARG A 58 -19.77 -11.15 12.23
N VAL A 59 -20.41 -10.86 13.35
CA VAL A 59 -19.80 -10.09 14.44
C VAL A 59 -18.78 -10.95 15.17
N PHE A 60 -17.57 -10.43 15.37
CA PHE A 60 -16.52 -11.14 16.11
C PHE A 60 -17.02 -11.58 17.50
N GLY A 61 -16.77 -12.84 17.86
CA GLY A 61 -17.21 -13.40 19.14
C GLY A 61 -18.70 -13.80 19.19
N ARG A 62 -19.48 -13.65 18.11
CA ARG A 62 -20.86 -14.15 18.01
C ARG A 62 -20.95 -15.29 16.99
N SER A 63 -21.78 -16.29 17.25
CA SER A 63 -21.96 -17.45 16.36
C SER A 63 -23.00 -17.23 15.25
N GLY A 64 -23.96 -16.32 15.45
CA GLY A 64 -25.05 -16.03 14.53
C GLY A 64 -24.69 -15.00 13.46
N ARG A 65 -25.31 -15.14 12.28
CA ARG A 65 -25.36 -14.12 11.23
C ARG A 65 -26.24 -12.96 11.69
N GLU A 66 -25.90 -11.73 11.30
CA GLU A 66 -26.75 -10.57 11.53
C GLU A 66 -28.09 -10.69 10.78
N PRO A 67 -29.24 -10.76 11.48
CA PRO A 67 -30.56 -10.96 10.85
C PRO A 67 -31.04 -9.78 9.99
N ARG A 68 -30.52 -8.56 10.22
CA ARG A 68 -30.84 -7.39 9.39
C ARG A 68 -30.17 -7.41 8.00
N VAL A 69 -29.22 -8.32 7.77
CA VAL A 69 -28.56 -8.48 6.47
C VAL A 69 -29.30 -9.53 5.64
N PRO A 70 -29.59 -9.28 4.35
CA PRO A 70 -30.23 -10.25 3.45
C PRO A 70 -29.56 -11.62 3.49
N ALA A 71 -30.35 -12.69 3.57
CA ALA A 71 -29.84 -14.05 3.77
C ALA A 71 -29.00 -14.58 2.59
N ASP A 72 -29.24 -14.06 1.40
CA ASP A 72 -28.58 -14.40 0.13
C ASP A 72 -27.21 -13.69 -0.06
N LEU A 73 -26.91 -12.67 0.76
CA LEU A 73 -25.62 -11.98 0.67
C LEU A 73 -24.50 -12.85 1.27
N PRO A 74 -23.38 -13.10 0.55
CA PRO A 74 -22.25 -13.85 1.12
C PRO A 74 -21.63 -13.07 2.28
N VAL A 75 -20.77 -13.74 3.07
CA VAL A 75 -20.05 -13.09 4.16
C VAL A 75 -18.99 -12.15 3.59
N ILE A 76 -19.32 -10.87 3.60
CA ILE A 76 -18.49 -9.70 3.28
C ILE A 76 -18.33 -8.80 4.51
N ALA A 77 -17.50 -7.77 4.39
CA ALA A 77 -17.10 -6.92 5.50
C ALA A 77 -18.26 -6.08 6.07
N GLY A 78 -19.13 -5.54 5.21
CA GLY A 78 -20.23 -4.68 5.66
C GLY A 78 -21.39 -4.58 4.68
N TYR A 79 -22.55 -4.20 5.20
CA TYR A 79 -23.80 -4.01 4.45
C TYR A 79 -24.56 -2.76 4.90
N VAL A 80 -25.11 -1.99 3.95
CA VAL A 80 -26.01 -0.85 4.18
C VAL A 80 -27.24 -1.01 3.29
N PRO A 81 -28.48 -0.96 3.82
CA PRO A 81 -29.70 -1.42 3.12
C PRO A 81 -30.18 -0.60 1.90
N GLY A 82 -29.58 0.53 1.56
CA GLY A 82 -30.01 1.37 0.43
C GLY A 82 -31.42 1.93 0.58
N VAL A 83 -31.96 2.55 -0.48
CA VAL A 83 -33.34 3.08 -0.51
C VAL A 83 -34.01 2.73 -1.85
N PRO A 84 -34.57 1.51 -1.99
CA PRO A 84 -35.07 1.00 -3.28
C PRO A 84 -36.14 1.87 -3.96
N ARG A 85 -37.05 2.48 -3.18
CA ARG A 85 -38.11 3.39 -3.70
C ARG A 85 -37.54 4.61 -4.43
N LEU A 86 -36.31 5.01 -4.09
CA LEU A 86 -35.60 6.13 -4.68
C LEU A 86 -34.50 5.69 -5.66
N GLY A 87 -34.38 4.38 -5.94
CA GLY A 87 -33.33 3.84 -6.81
C GLY A 87 -31.93 3.88 -6.20
N VAL A 88 -31.80 4.07 -4.87
CA VAL A 88 -30.51 4.03 -4.18
C VAL A 88 -30.16 2.58 -3.87
N PRO A 89 -29.09 2.01 -4.44
CA PRO A 89 -28.72 0.63 -4.20
C PRO A 89 -28.21 0.42 -2.78
N ALA A 90 -28.28 -0.80 -2.29
CA ALA A 90 -27.57 -1.19 -1.08
C ALA A 90 -26.05 -1.09 -1.26
N LEU A 91 -25.32 -0.73 -0.22
CA LEU A 91 -23.85 -0.78 -0.21
C LEU A 91 -23.40 -2.14 0.29
N LYS A 92 -22.55 -2.82 -0.48
CA LYS A 92 -22.00 -4.15 -0.21
C LYS A 92 -20.48 -4.02 -0.17
N LEU A 93 -19.93 -4.01 1.04
CA LEU A 93 -18.55 -3.64 1.35
C LEU A 93 -17.69 -4.89 1.49
N ALA A 94 -16.58 -4.97 0.76
CA ALA A 94 -15.63 -6.08 0.84
C ALA A 94 -14.18 -5.57 1.00
N ASP A 95 -13.37 -6.23 1.84
CA ASP A 95 -11.94 -5.93 1.94
C ASP A 95 -11.24 -6.18 0.60
N ALA A 96 -10.28 -5.32 0.24
CA ALA A 96 -9.75 -5.31 -1.11
C ALA A 96 -8.26 -4.93 -1.28
N SER A 97 -7.49 -4.70 -0.20
CA SER A 97 -6.14 -4.11 -0.30
C SER A 97 -5.17 -4.93 -1.17
N LEU A 98 -5.20 -6.27 -1.07
CA LEU A 98 -4.34 -7.19 -1.84
C LEU A 98 -5.14 -8.07 -2.81
N GLY A 99 -6.34 -7.63 -3.18
CA GLY A 99 -7.35 -8.45 -3.84
C GLY A 99 -8.61 -8.61 -2.98
N LEU A 100 -9.68 -9.10 -3.59
CA LEU A 100 -10.99 -9.18 -2.96
C LEU A 100 -11.06 -10.29 -1.90
N ARG A 101 -11.33 -9.93 -0.65
CA ARG A 101 -11.54 -10.91 0.42
C ARG A 101 -13.01 -11.35 0.46
N HIS A 102 -13.19 -12.66 0.50
CA HIS A 102 -14.45 -13.31 0.85
C HIS A 102 -14.09 -14.46 1.80
N THR A 103 -14.82 -14.58 2.91
CA THR A 103 -14.28 -15.28 4.08
C THR A 103 -14.64 -16.76 4.16
N GLU A 104 -15.63 -17.27 3.41
CA GLU A 104 -16.25 -18.53 3.83
C GLU A 104 -16.76 -19.48 2.75
N THR A 105 -16.72 -19.14 1.45
CA THR A 105 -17.25 -20.05 0.41
C THR A 105 -16.14 -20.90 -0.18
N PRO A 106 -16.04 -22.22 0.10
CA PRO A 106 -15.07 -23.09 -0.56
C PRO A 106 -15.32 -23.10 -2.07
N GLY A 107 -14.30 -22.75 -2.86
CA GLY A 107 -14.36 -22.77 -4.33
C GLY A 107 -14.51 -21.40 -5.00
N GLU A 108 -14.83 -20.34 -4.26
CA GLU A 108 -14.77 -18.97 -4.77
C GLU A 108 -13.30 -18.50 -4.87
N ARG A 109 -12.92 -17.95 -6.02
CA ARG A 109 -11.52 -17.61 -6.34
C ARG A 109 -11.35 -16.10 -6.40
N ALA A 110 -10.44 -15.51 -5.64
CA ALA A 110 -10.03 -14.12 -5.87
C ALA A 110 -8.58 -14.10 -6.33
N THR A 111 -8.20 -13.08 -7.10
CA THR A 111 -6.80 -12.87 -7.43
C THR A 111 -6.07 -12.35 -6.18
N ALA A 112 -5.13 -13.13 -5.65
CA ALA A 112 -4.28 -12.71 -4.54
C ALA A 112 -3.04 -11.97 -5.11
N PHE A 113 -3.08 -10.65 -5.05
CA PHE A 113 -2.00 -9.78 -5.52
C PHE A 113 -0.82 -9.76 -4.54
N PRO A 114 0.37 -9.33 -5.00
CA PRO A 114 1.50 -9.06 -4.11
C PRO A 114 1.18 -7.98 -3.06
N ALA A 115 1.92 -7.98 -1.96
CA ALA A 115 1.86 -6.99 -0.88
C ALA A 115 1.90 -5.53 -1.39
N GLY A 116 1.34 -4.61 -0.60
CA GLY A 116 1.38 -3.17 -0.86
C GLY A 116 2.81 -2.66 -1.03
N LEU A 117 3.77 -3.14 -0.23
CA LEU A 117 5.19 -2.81 -0.40
C LEU A 117 5.76 -3.38 -1.69
N ALA A 118 5.33 -4.56 -2.14
CA ALA A 118 5.74 -5.07 -3.45
C ALA A 118 5.20 -4.18 -4.58
N LEU A 119 3.96 -3.71 -4.46
CA LEU A 119 3.37 -2.75 -5.40
C LEU A 119 4.09 -1.39 -5.36
N GLY A 120 4.39 -0.87 -4.17
CA GLY A 120 5.20 0.33 -3.99
C GLY A 120 6.59 0.20 -4.61
N ALA A 121 7.21 -0.98 -4.46
CA ALA A 121 8.52 -1.27 -5.01
C ALA A 121 8.58 -1.26 -6.54
N THR A 122 7.43 -1.35 -7.22
CA THR A 122 7.35 -1.19 -8.67
C THR A 122 7.62 0.25 -9.10
N PHE A 123 7.31 1.26 -8.27
CA PHE A 123 7.26 2.67 -8.68
C PHE A 123 6.46 2.85 -10.00
N ASN A 124 5.41 2.05 -10.18
CA ASN A 124 4.62 2.00 -11.43
C ASN A 124 3.14 2.30 -11.16
N PRO A 125 2.72 3.58 -11.20
CA PRO A 125 1.32 3.95 -10.98
C PRO A 125 0.37 3.35 -12.02
N ALA A 126 0.82 3.15 -13.26
CA ALA A 126 -0.02 2.51 -14.29
C ALA A 126 -0.33 1.04 -13.95
N LEU A 127 0.63 0.32 -13.38
CA LEU A 127 0.42 -1.05 -12.91
C LEU A 127 -0.50 -1.11 -11.69
N ALA A 128 -0.40 -0.14 -10.77
CA ALA A 128 -1.34 0.01 -9.66
C ALA A 128 -2.78 0.24 -10.15
N ARG A 129 -2.98 1.01 -11.22
CA ARG A 129 -4.29 1.17 -11.86
C ARG A 129 -4.85 -0.15 -12.39
N ARG A 130 -4.02 -0.94 -13.09
CA ARG A 130 -4.42 -2.25 -13.60
C ARG A 130 -4.81 -3.23 -12.49
N MET A 131 -4.13 -3.17 -11.34
CA MET A 131 -4.55 -3.92 -10.14
C MET A 131 -5.93 -3.46 -9.66
N GLY A 132 -6.15 -2.15 -9.54
CA GLY A 132 -7.46 -1.59 -9.17
C GLY A 132 -8.57 -2.03 -10.12
N GLU A 133 -8.33 -2.00 -11.44
CA GLU A 133 -9.28 -2.49 -12.45
C GLU A 133 -9.63 -3.97 -12.25
N ALA A 134 -8.63 -4.82 -11.98
CA ALA A 134 -8.87 -6.25 -11.72
C ALA A 134 -9.72 -6.47 -10.46
N VAL A 135 -9.41 -5.75 -9.36
CA VAL A 135 -10.20 -5.77 -8.12
C VAL A 135 -11.63 -5.29 -8.37
N GLY A 136 -11.80 -4.20 -9.12
CA GLY A 136 -13.11 -3.65 -9.47
C GLY A 136 -13.96 -4.61 -10.30
N ARG A 137 -13.38 -5.26 -11.31
CA ARG A 137 -14.06 -6.30 -12.11
C ARG A 137 -14.49 -7.48 -11.24
N GLU A 138 -13.60 -7.95 -10.35
CA GLU A 138 -13.89 -9.07 -9.44
C GLU A 138 -14.96 -8.75 -8.40
N ALA A 139 -14.97 -7.52 -7.88
CA ALA A 139 -16.01 -7.05 -6.95
C ALA A 139 -17.36 -6.93 -7.67
N ARG A 140 -17.39 -6.29 -8.85
CA ARG A 140 -18.61 -6.12 -9.66
C ARG A 140 -19.23 -7.46 -10.05
N ALA A 141 -18.42 -8.42 -10.50
CA ALA A 141 -18.90 -9.74 -10.90
C ALA A 141 -19.61 -10.49 -9.76
N ARG A 142 -19.35 -10.12 -8.50
CA ARG A 142 -20.00 -10.66 -7.30
C ARG A 142 -21.12 -9.77 -6.76
N GLY A 143 -21.42 -8.68 -7.45
CA GLY A 143 -22.39 -7.69 -7.02
C GLY A 143 -21.95 -6.88 -5.81
N PHE A 144 -20.66 -6.83 -5.48
CA PHE A 144 -20.12 -5.90 -4.49
C PHE A 144 -19.82 -4.56 -5.15
N ASN A 145 -20.06 -3.46 -4.43
CA ASN A 145 -19.99 -2.12 -5.00
C ASN A 145 -19.21 -1.13 -4.13
N VAL A 146 -18.61 -1.59 -3.02
CA VAL A 146 -17.64 -0.83 -2.23
C VAL A 146 -16.43 -1.72 -1.92
N ALA A 147 -15.25 -1.32 -2.38
CA ALA A 147 -13.99 -2.00 -2.16
C ALA A 147 -13.18 -1.28 -1.07
N LEU A 148 -13.00 -1.95 0.07
CA LEU A 148 -12.24 -1.44 1.22
C LEU A 148 -10.75 -1.74 1.03
N GLY A 149 -10.11 -0.98 0.14
CA GLY A 149 -8.71 -1.13 -0.23
C GLY A 149 -7.91 0.16 -0.05
N GLY A 150 -6.69 0.19 -0.59
CA GLY A 150 -5.89 1.42 -0.65
C GLY A 150 -5.30 1.87 0.68
N GLY A 151 -4.63 0.95 1.40
CA GLY A 151 -3.82 1.28 2.57
C GLY A 151 -2.65 2.18 2.18
N ILE A 152 -2.64 3.44 2.65
CA ILE A 152 -1.57 4.42 2.32
C ILE A 152 -1.03 5.17 3.54
N ASN A 153 -1.21 4.62 4.75
CA ASN A 153 -0.45 5.10 5.91
C ASN A 153 1.05 5.01 5.60
N LEU A 154 1.82 6.01 6.04
CA LEU A 154 3.26 5.96 5.84
C LEU A 154 3.87 4.91 6.75
N VAL A 155 4.88 4.22 6.22
CA VAL A 155 5.72 3.31 7.01
C VAL A 155 6.62 4.12 7.95
N ARG A 156 6.08 4.48 9.12
CA ARG A 156 6.80 5.25 10.16
C ARG A 156 7.68 4.37 11.04
N ASP A 157 7.14 3.22 11.47
CA ASP A 157 7.88 2.22 12.24
C ASP A 157 8.00 0.94 11.42
N VAL A 158 9.23 0.46 11.22
CA VAL A 158 9.53 -0.74 10.43
C VAL A 158 9.02 -2.04 11.07
N ARG A 159 8.54 -1.97 12.31
CA ARG A 159 7.94 -3.10 13.02
C ARG A 159 6.43 -3.21 12.87
N ASN A 160 5.77 -2.18 12.32
CA ASN A 160 4.32 -2.18 12.20
C ASN A 160 3.82 -3.44 11.47
N GLY A 161 2.88 -4.14 12.10
CA GLY A 161 2.30 -5.38 11.59
C GLY A 161 1.64 -5.26 10.22
N ARG A 162 1.21 -4.05 9.84
CA ARG A 162 0.46 -3.79 8.58
C ARG A 162 1.25 -3.08 7.50
N ASN A 163 2.54 -2.82 7.68
CA ASN A 163 3.34 -2.22 6.62
C ASN A 163 3.26 -3.01 5.30
N PHE A 164 3.12 -4.34 5.35
CA PHE A 164 2.97 -5.18 4.16
C PHE A 164 1.77 -4.80 3.26
N GLU A 165 0.73 -4.17 3.81
CA GLU A 165 -0.45 -3.72 3.07
C GLU A 165 -0.45 -2.20 2.80
N TYR A 166 0.59 -1.50 3.25
CA TYR A 166 0.88 -0.10 2.92
C TYR A 166 1.89 0.01 1.78
N VAL A 167 2.04 1.21 1.22
CA VAL A 167 2.81 1.41 -0.01
C VAL A 167 4.26 1.79 0.25
N SER A 168 4.51 2.79 1.10
CA SER A 168 5.83 3.41 1.24
C SER A 168 5.95 4.26 2.50
N GLU A 169 7.18 4.62 2.87
CA GLU A 169 7.48 5.69 3.84
C GLU A 169 7.38 7.10 3.23
N ASP A 170 7.28 7.24 1.90
CA ASP A 170 7.21 8.52 1.20
C ASP A 170 5.77 8.89 0.78
N PRO A 171 5.33 10.15 1.03
CA PRO A 171 3.99 10.60 0.65
C PRO A 171 3.75 10.71 -0.85
N LEU A 172 4.75 11.03 -1.67
CA LEU A 172 4.55 11.10 -3.13
C LEU A 172 4.31 9.71 -3.71
N LEU A 173 5.13 8.73 -3.31
CA LEU A 173 4.98 7.36 -3.77
C LEU A 173 3.64 6.77 -3.30
N SER A 174 3.34 6.88 -2.00
CA SER A 174 2.08 6.40 -1.41
C SER A 174 0.86 7.05 -2.06
N GLY A 175 0.90 8.37 -2.25
CA GLY A 175 -0.17 9.14 -2.88
C GLY A 175 -0.42 8.73 -4.34
N ARG A 176 0.63 8.60 -5.15
CA ARG A 176 0.50 8.24 -6.58
C ARG A 176 0.01 6.81 -6.80
N ILE A 177 0.53 5.85 -6.02
CA ILE A 177 0.09 4.45 -6.11
C ILE A 177 -1.36 4.33 -5.62
N GLY A 178 -1.69 4.91 -4.46
CA GLY A 178 -3.05 4.92 -3.91
C GLY A 178 -4.07 5.55 -4.86
N ALA A 179 -3.74 6.71 -5.45
CA ALA A 179 -4.57 7.38 -6.46
C ALA A 179 -4.93 6.45 -7.63
N ASN A 180 -3.95 5.69 -8.13
CA ASN A 180 -4.14 4.84 -9.30
C ASN A 180 -4.93 3.57 -8.97
N VAL A 181 -4.72 2.95 -7.80
CA VAL A 181 -5.58 1.85 -7.33
C VAL A 181 -7.05 2.30 -7.26
N VAL A 182 -7.28 3.50 -6.71
CA VAL A 182 -8.61 4.11 -6.64
C VAL A 182 -9.19 4.35 -8.03
N ASP A 183 -8.45 5.01 -8.93
CA ASP A 183 -8.91 5.29 -10.31
C ASP A 183 -9.30 3.99 -11.04
N GLY A 184 -8.43 2.98 -10.99
CA GLY A 184 -8.68 1.69 -11.64
C GLY A 184 -9.93 0.98 -11.13
N THR A 185 -10.10 0.93 -9.81
CA THR A 185 -11.27 0.29 -9.17
C THR A 185 -12.56 1.02 -9.54
N GLN A 186 -12.55 2.35 -9.53
CA GLN A 186 -13.73 3.17 -9.76
C GLN A 186 -14.22 3.16 -11.21
N ARG A 187 -13.31 3.02 -12.19
CA ARG A 187 -13.68 2.86 -13.61
C ARG A 187 -14.58 1.64 -13.84
N GLU A 188 -14.39 0.60 -13.04
CA GLU A 188 -15.21 -0.61 -13.11
C GLU A 188 -16.58 -0.47 -12.45
N GLY A 189 -16.91 0.69 -11.88
CA GLY A 189 -18.22 0.93 -11.25
C GLY A 189 -18.30 0.40 -9.84
N VAL A 190 -17.18 0.39 -9.11
CA VAL A 190 -17.09 0.00 -7.71
C VAL A 190 -16.50 1.17 -6.94
N ILE A 191 -17.15 1.60 -5.87
CA ILE A 191 -16.63 2.69 -5.03
C ILE A 191 -15.34 2.21 -4.36
N ALA A 192 -14.25 2.92 -4.59
CA ALA A 192 -13.00 2.69 -3.90
C ALA A 192 -12.84 3.69 -2.75
N LEU A 193 -12.10 3.27 -1.72
CA LEU A 193 -11.68 4.14 -0.64
C LEU A 193 -10.19 4.05 -0.39
N LEU A 194 -9.68 4.99 0.41
CA LEU A 194 -8.33 4.95 0.99
C LEU A 194 -8.43 4.85 2.50
N LYS A 195 -7.44 4.20 3.11
CA LYS A 195 -7.39 3.99 4.57
C LYS A 195 -5.95 3.98 5.10
N HIS A 196 -5.71 4.26 6.37
CA HIS A 196 -6.65 4.73 7.41
C HIS A 196 -6.27 6.16 7.78
N VAL A 197 -7.21 7.10 7.74
CA VAL A 197 -6.97 8.52 7.97
C VAL A 197 -7.00 8.82 9.48
N SER A 198 -5.89 9.12 10.14
CA SER A 198 -4.48 9.06 9.69
C SER A 198 -3.60 8.49 10.80
N LEU A 199 -2.30 8.29 10.52
CA LEU A 199 -1.30 7.85 11.49
C LEU A 199 -1.57 6.48 12.15
N ASN A 200 -2.24 5.57 11.44
CA ASN A 200 -2.39 4.17 11.86
C ASN A 200 -1.11 3.37 11.58
N ALA A 201 -0.02 3.76 12.22
CA ALA A 201 1.34 3.29 11.97
C ALA A 201 1.85 2.27 13.00
N THR A 202 0.97 1.80 13.89
CA THR A 202 1.28 0.83 14.96
C THR A 202 0.02 -0.01 15.20
N GLU A 203 0.13 -1.34 15.26
CA GLU A 203 -1.01 -2.21 15.61
C GLU A 203 -1.12 -2.46 17.10
N THR A 204 0.01 -2.44 17.82
CA THR A 204 0.07 -2.54 19.27
C THR A 204 -0.74 -1.41 19.89
N ASN A 205 -1.76 -1.79 20.66
CA ASN A 205 -2.59 -0.84 21.40
C ASN A 205 -3.30 0.22 20.52
N LYS A 206 -3.51 -0.05 19.22
CA LYS A 206 -4.05 0.91 18.23
C LYS A 206 -5.38 1.57 18.60
N PHE A 207 -6.18 0.94 19.46
CA PHE A 207 -7.45 1.50 19.95
C PHE A 207 -7.29 2.53 21.08
N PHE A 208 -6.12 2.60 21.72
CA PHE A 208 -5.87 3.41 22.92
C PHE A 208 -4.60 4.28 22.79
N LEU A 209 -3.87 4.14 21.69
CA LEU A 209 -2.71 4.93 21.33
C LEU A 209 -3.14 6.31 20.84
N ASN A 210 -2.46 7.35 21.32
CA ASN A 210 -2.56 8.71 20.85
C ASN A 210 -1.29 9.12 20.09
N ALA A 211 -1.44 9.34 18.79
CA ALA A 211 -0.39 9.84 17.93
C ALA A 211 -0.25 11.35 18.13
N VAL A 212 0.83 11.77 18.78
CA VAL A 212 1.13 13.19 19.06
C VAL A 212 2.13 13.70 18.02
N ILE A 213 1.69 14.62 17.16
CA ILE A 213 2.48 15.16 16.05
C ILE A 213 2.25 16.66 15.88
N ASP A 214 3.30 17.39 15.49
CA ASP A 214 3.18 18.76 15.03
C ASP A 214 2.19 18.86 13.84
N PRO A 215 1.17 19.73 13.90
CA PRO A 215 0.15 19.81 12.84
C PRO A 215 0.71 20.13 11.45
N ASP A 216 1.74 20.98 11.36
CA ASP A 216 2.35 21.35 10.09
C ASP A 216 3.13 20.16 9.51
N ALA A 217 3.87 19.45 10.36
CA ALA A 217 4.54 18.20 10.01
C ALA A 217 3.55 17.12 9.55
N HIS A 218 2.37 17.03 10.17
CA HIS A 218 1.31 16.12 9.77
C HIS A 218 0.80 16.46 8.35
N ARG A 219 0.64 17.76 8.04
CA ARG A 219 0.28 18.25 6.69
C ARG A 219 1.35 17.93 5.64
N GLU A 220 2.63 17.92 6.02
CA GLU A 220 3.78 17.63 5.13
C GLU A 220 4.09 16.13 4.94
N SER A 221 3.41 15.24 5.67
CA SER A 221 3.68 13.79 5.67
C SER A 221 2.43 12.96 5.34
N ASP A 222 1.80 12.30 6.31
CA ASP A 222 0.67 11.38 6.08
C ASP A 222 -0.49 12.07 5.36
N LEU A 223 -0.84 13.29 5.78
CA LEU A 223 -1.91 14.03 5.13
C LEU A 223 -1.56 14.48 3.72
N LEU A 224 -0.27 14.71 3.41
CA LEU A 224 0.15 14.96 2.03
C LEU A 224 -0.07 13.72 1.16
N ALA A 225 0.21 12.52 1.66
CA ALA A 225 -0.06 11.28 0.94
C ALA A 225 -1.55 11.14 0.60
N PHE A 226 -2.43 11.35 1.58
CA PHE A 226 -3.88 11.34 1.38
C PHE A 226 -4.33 12.46 0.44
N GLN A 227 -3.79 13.68 0.56
CA GLN A 227 -4.17 14.80 -0.30
C GLN A 227 -3.82 14.53 -1.77
N LEU A 228 -2.60 14.06 -2.05
CA LEU A 228 -2.18 13.66 -3.39
C LEU A 228 -3.07 12.55 -3.96
N ALA A 229 -3.45 11.58 -3.12
CA ALA A 229 -4.33 10.49 -3.52
C ALA A 229 -5.78 10.93 -3.76
N ILE A 230 -6.30 11.86 -2.95
CA ILE A 230 -7.64 12.44 -3.11
C ILE A 230 -7.74 13.20 -4.42
N GLU A 231 -6.74 14.04 -4.73
CA GLU A 231 -6.73 14.85 -5.95
C GLU A 231 -6.52 13.99 -7.20
N GLY A 232 -5.58 13.02 -7.14
CA GLY A 232 -5.25 12.15 -8.26
C GLY A 232 -6.30 11.06 -8.56
N GLY A 233 -6.83 10.42 -7.51
CA GLY A 233 -7.74 9.27 -7.63
C GLY A 233 -9.21 9.61 -7.46
N ARG A 234 -9.55 10.72 -6.78
CA ARG A 234 -10.92 11.12 -6.43
C ARG A 234 -11.72 9.96 -5.80
N PRO A 235 -11.26 9.42 -4.65
CA PRO A 235 -11.92 8.30 -4.01
C PRO A 235 -13.36 8.64 -3.62
N GLY A 236 -14.24 7.64 -3.70
CA GLY A 236 -15.64 7.78 -3.30
C GLY A 236 -15.81 7.80 -1.79
N ALA A 237 -14.87 7.20 -1.04
CA ALA A 237 -14.86 7.26 0.41
C ALA A 237 -13.45 7.30 1.01
N LEU A 238 -13.37 7.63 2.29
CA LEU A 238 -12.18 7.44 3.13
C LEU A 238 -12.59 6.69 4.39
N MET A 239 -11.66 5.95 4.98
CA MET A 239 -11.84 5.31 6.28
C MET A 239 -10.94 5.98 7.32
N ALA A 240 -11.53 6.51 8.39
CA ALA A 240 -10.80 7.08 9.53
C ALA A 240 -10.15 5.98 10.37
N ALA A 241 -8.99 6.27 10.95
CA ALA A 241 -8.18 5.33 11.74
C ALA A 241 -8.77 5.00 13.13
N TYR A 242 -8.18 4.01 13.79
CA TYR A 242 -8.54 3.59 15.15
C TYR A 242 -8.01 4.53 16.24
N ASN A 243 -6.77 4.98 16.09
CA ASN A 243 -6.01 5.69 17.11
C ASN A 243 -6.54 7.11 17.36
N LEU A 244 -6.11 7.69 18.47
CA LEU A 244 -6.22 9.13 18.66
C LEU A 244 -5.13 9.85 17.88
N VAL A 245 -5.42 11.08 17.47
CA VAL A 245 -4.47 12.01 16.87
C VAL A 245 -4.58 13.31 17.65
N ASN A 246 -3.50 13.73 18.30
CA ASN A 246 -3.44 14.94 19.11
C ASN A 246 -4.59 15.06 20.13
N GLY A 247 -4.94 13.96 20.80
CA GLY A 247 -5.89 13.93 21.91
C GLY A 247 -7.34 13.55 21.56
N GLU A 248 -7.69 13.41 20.28
CA GLU A 248 -9.04 12.98 19.86
C GLU A 248 -8.96 11.75 18.93
N TYR A 249 -9.90 10.80 19.08
CA TYR A 249 -10.03 9.66 18.17
C TYR A 249 -10.16 10.13 16.72
N ALA A 250 -9.41 9.52 15.79
CA ALA A 250 -9.37 9.97 14.40
C ALA A 250 -10.76 10.02 13.74
N SER A 251 -11.64 9.07 14.07
CA SER A 251 -13.05 9.01 13.65
C SER A 251 -13.96 10.07 14.28
N GLY A 252 -13.53 10.69 15.38
CA GLY A 252 -14.24 11.74 16.11
C GLY A 252 -13.48 13.08 16.14
N ASN A 253 -12.42 13.23 15.34
CA ASN A 253 -11.54 14.39 15.37
C ASN A 253 -11.97 15.42 14.33
N ARG A 254 -12.55 16.53 14.81
CA ARG A 254 -13.10 17.56 13.92
C ARG A 254 -12.03 18.28 13.10
N ALA A 255 -10.91 18.62 13.74
CA ALA A 255 -9.81 19.29 13.08
C ALA A 255 -9.25 18.45 11.92
N LEU A 256 -9.18 17.12 12.12
CA LEU A 256 -8.72 16.18 11.10
C LEU A 256 -9.77 15.97 10.00
N LEU A 257 -10.97 15.51 10.34
CA LEU A 257 -11.93 15.04 9.34
C LEU A 257 -12.66 16.19 8.63
N GLN A 258 -13.10 17.20 9.39
CA GLN A 258 -13.83 18.31 8.83
C GLN A 258 -12.88 19.37 8.28
N ASP A 259 -12.09 19.99 9.16
CA ASP A 259 -11.35 21.21 8.81
C ASP A 259 -10.23 20.91 7.80
N VAL A 260 -9.50 19.80 7.97
CA VAL A 260 -8.41 19.42 7.07
C VAL A 260 -8.90 18.60 5.88
N VAL A 261 -9.52 17.44 6.10
CA VAL A 261 -9.81 16.50 4.99
C VAL A 261 -10.95 17.01 4.10
N LYS A 262 -12.09 17.41 4.69
CA LYS A 262 -13.25 17.84 3.90
C LYS A 262 -13.09 19.26 3.37
N ASP A 263 -12.60 20.19 4.19
CA ASP A 263 -12.58 21.60 3.84
C ASP A 263 -11.27 22.01 3.16
N ALA A 264 -10.10 21.76 3.76
CA ALA A 264 -8.81 22.16 3.18
C ALA A 264 -8.41 21.31 1.94
N MET A 265 -8.55 19.98 2.01
CA MET A 265 -8.28 19.09 0.87
C MET A 265 -9.48 18.95 -0.09
N ALA A 266 -10.61 19.61 0.20
CA ALA A 266 -11.83 19.59 -0.60
C ALA A 266 -12.38 18.18 -0.88
N PHE A 267 -12.22 17.23 0.05
CA PHE A 267 -12.73 15.87 -0.13
C PHE A 267 -14.26 15.84 -0.26
N ARG A 268 -14.76 15.26 -1.36
CA ARG A 268 -16.19 15.27 -1.74
C ARG A 268 -16.93 13.97 -1.39
N GLY A 269 -16.21 12.88 -1.15
CA GLY A 269 -16.83 11.61 -0.75
C GLY A 269 -17.30 11.62 0.70
N TRP A 270 -17.67 10.45 1.21
CA TRP A 270 -18.01 10.28 2.62
C TRP A 270 -16.84 9.71 3.41
N ILE A 271 -16.79 10.00 4.70
CA ILE A 271 -15.82 9.42 5.63
C ILE A 271 -16.54 8.39 6.50
N MET A 272 -16.05 7.16 6.50
CA MET A 272 -16.52 6.10 7.39
C MET A 272 -15.51 5.81 8.50
N SER A 273 -15.98 5.24 9.61
CA SER A 273 -15.09 4.80 10.69
C SER A 273 -14.40 3.50 10.30
N ASP A 274 -13.27 3.19 10.95
CA ASP A 274 -12.84 1.80 11.07
C ASP A 274 -13.74 1.04 12.09
N TRP A 275 -13.55 -0.28 12.20
CA TRP A 275 -14.49 -1.20 12.85
C TRP A 275 -14.19 -1.27 14.35
N ARG A 276 -15.11 -0.86 15.24
CA ARG A 276 -14.78 -0.56 16.66
C ARG A 276 -14.13 0.80 16.89
N ALA A 277 -14.38 1.74 15.99
CA ALA A 277 -13.80 3.08 16.07
C ALA A 277 -14.83 4.19 16.35
N VAL A 278 -16.06 3.91 16.80
CA VAL A 278 -17.02 4.95 17.19
C VAL A 278 -17.36 4.84 18.67
N TYR A 279 -17.19 5.94 19.40
CA TYR A 279 -17.37 5.99 20.86
C TYR A 279 -18.49 6.94 21.28
N GLY A 280 -19.18 7.57 20.34
CA GLY A 280 -20.26 8.51 20.62
C GLY A 280 -20.99 8.96 19.35
N TRP A 281 -22.23 9.43 19.51
CA TRP A 281 -23.01 10.00 18.41
C TRP A 281 -22.45 11.38 17.99
N GLU A 282 -21.73 12.04 18.88
CA GLU A 282 -21.07 13.34 18.69
C GLU A 282 -20.04 13.29 17.55
N PHE A 283 -19.53 12.10 17.18
CA PHE A 283 -18.60 11.95 16.06
C PHE A 283 -19.26 12.37 14.73
N ALA A 284 -20.60 12.34 14.64
CA ALA A 284 -21.32 12.91 13.51
C ALA A 284 -21.03 14.41 13.37
N LEU A 285 -20.90 15.16 14.46
CA LEU A 285 -20.59 16.61 14.45
C LEU A 285 -19.10 16.90 14.17
N ALA A 286 -18.23 15.91 14.34
CA ALA A 286 -16.81 15.99 14.03
C ALA A 286 -16.48 15.71 12.55
N GLY A 287 -17.49 15.41 11.73
CA GLY A 287 -17.30 15.19 10.29
C GLY A 287 -17.28 13.71 9.87
N LEU A 288 -17.52 12.76 10.78
CA LEU A 288 -17.77 11.37 10.40
C LEU A 288 -19.14 11.23 9.73
N ASP A 289 -19.23 10.52 8.61
CA ASP A 289 -20.47 10.37 7.84
C ASP A 289 -21.11 8.98 7.97
N GLN A 290 -20.34 7.94 8.26
CA GLN A 290 -20.85 6.58 8.39
C GLN A 290 -20.15 5.78 9.50
N HIS A 291 -20.94 5.14 10.36
CA HIS A 291 -20.49 4.22 11.41
C HIS A 291 -20.34 2.80 10.86
N SER A 292 -19.12 2.32 10.74
CA SER A 292 -18.86 1.00 10.16
C SER A 292 -19.02 -0.13 11.16
N GLY A 293 -19.74 -1.19 10.78
CA GLY A 293 -19.88 -2.40 11.59
C GLY A 293 -20.49 -2.10 12.96
N ALA A 294 -21.57 -1.31 13.01
CA ALA A 294 -22.07 -0.67 14.22
C ALA A 294 -22.32 -1.62 15.41
N GLN A 295 -22.56 -2.91 15.15
CA GLN A 295 -22.78 -3.92 16.19
C GLN A 295 -21.51 -4.32 16.97
N LEU A 296 -20.33 -3.90 16.48
CA LEU A 296 -19.03 -4.20 17.09
C LEU A 296 -18.68 -3.24 18.23
N ASP A 297 -19.33 -2.09 18.26
CA ASP A 297 -19.05 -1.01 19.21
C ASP A 297 -19.93 -1.19 20.45
N GLU A 298 -19.65 -0.43 21.52
CA GLU A 298 -20.43 -0.51 22.76
C GLU A 298 -21.92 -0.20 22.54
N ALA A 299 -22.21 0.66 21.58
CA ALA A 299 -23.55 0.94 21.09
C ALA A 299 -23.54 1.17 19.57
N GLU A 300 -24.68 0.97 18.92
CA GLU A 300 -24.89 1.40 17.54
C GLU A 300 -25.07 2.93 17.48
N TRP A 301 -24.00 3.68 17.75
CA TRP A 301 -24.01 5.13 18.00
C TRP A 301 -24.74 5.96 16.94
N PHE A 302 -24.61 5.62 15.66
CA PHE A 302 -25.28 6.35 14.57
C PHE A 302 -26.70 5.85 14.25
N ASN A 303 -27.20 4.87 15.01
CA ASN A 303 -28.58 4.42 14.99
C ASN A 303 -29.40 5.16 16.06
N GLU A 304 -29.89 4.47 17.10
CA GLU A 304 -30.78 5.07 18.11
C GLU A 304 -30.16 6.26 18.88
N PRO A 305 -28.89 6.24 19.33
CA PRO A 305 -28.31 7.35 20.07
C PRO A 305 -28.26 8.66 19.26
N LEU A 306 -27.76 8.61 18.02
CA LEU A 306 -27.77 9.76 17.11
C LEU A 306 -29.20 10.21 16.78
N ARG A 307 -30.15 9.28 16.61
CA ARG A 307 -31.56 9.62 16.36
C ARG A 307 -32.16 10.38 17.53
N ARG A 308 -31.95 9.93 18.77
CA ARG A 308 -32.40 10.64 19.98
C ARG A 308 -31.75 12.02 20.11
N ALA A 309 -30.47 12.15 19.75
CA ALA A 309 -29.79 13.45 19.75
C ALA A 309 -30.37 14.40 18.69
N TYR A 310 -30.70 13.89 17.51
CA TYR A 310 -31.38 14.63 16.44
C TYR A 310 -32.79 15.08 16.86
N ASP A 311 -33.61 14.17 17.39
CA ASP A 311 -34.98 14.48 17.84
C ASP A 311 -34.98 15.50 19.00
N ALA A 312 -33.92 15.51 19.82
CA ALA A 312 -33.69 16.49 20.88
C ALA A 312 -33.08 17.82 20.40
N GLY A 313 -32.85 18.00 19.10
CA GLY A 313 -32.30 19.22 18.50
C GLY A 313 -30.78 19.41 18.69
N LYS A 314 -30.05 18.39 19.17
CA LYS A 314 -28.59 18.47 19.37
C LYS A 314 -27.80 18.31 18.07
N VAL A 315 -28.41 17.71 17.04
CA VAL A 315 -27.82 17.54 15.71
C VAL A 315 -28.70 18.25 14.68
N PRO A 316 -28.17 19.25 13.94
CA PRO A 316 -28.94 19.91 12.90
C PRO A 316 -29.35 18.92 11.79
N ARG A 317 -30.58 19.05 11.27
CA ARG A 317 -31.04 18.26 10.10
C ARG A 317 -30.08 18.38 8.91
N GLU A 318 -29.50 19.56 8.71
CA GLU A 318 -28.56 19.79 7.63
C GLU A 318 -27.29 18.94 7.75
N ARG A 319 -26.85 18.60 8.98
CA ARG A 319 -25.70 17.71 9.17
C ARG A 319 -26.04 16.28 8.74
N ILE A 320 -27.21 15.76 9.14
CA ILE A 320 -27.72 14.45 8.69
C ILE A 320 -27.83 14.42 7.16
N ALA A 321 -28.40 15.49 6.57
CA ALA A 321 -28.53 15.61 5.13
C ALA A 321 -27.16 15.65 4.42
N GLU A 322 -26.16 16.35 4.96
CA GLU A 322 -24.81 16.38 4.40
C GLU A 322 -24.15 14.99 4.39
N MET A 323 -24.24 14.24 5.49
CA MET A 323 -23.72 12.87 5.60
C MET A 323 -24.30 11.98 4.49
N VAL A 324 -25.62 12.00 4.35
CA VAL A 324 -26.35 11.24 3.32
C VAL A 324 -25.97 11.70 1.92
N ARG A 325 -25.90 13.01 1.66
CA ARG A 325 -25.56 13.52 0.33
C ARG A 325 -24.15 13.14 -0.11
N ARG A 326 -23.18 13.04 0.81
CA ARG A 326 -21.83 12.55 0.47
C ARG A 326 -21.84 11.10 0.00
N ILE A 327 -22.59 10.24 0.69
CA ILE A 327 -22.77 8.84 0.30
C ILE A 327 -23.44 8.75 -1.08
N LEU A 328 -24.56 9.44 -1.27
CA LEU A 328 -25.30 9.46 -2.53
C LEU A 328 -24.47 10.04 -3.68
N ARG A 329 -23.73 11.13 -3.42
CA ARG A 329 -22.85 11.74 -4.41
C ARG A 329 -21.80 10.76 -4.90
N SER A 330 -21.20 9.97 -4.01
CA SER A 330 -20.28 8.90 -4.40
C SER A 330 -20.97 7.79 -5.18
N CYS A 331 -22.20 7.41 -4.80
CA CYS A 331 -22.97 6.43 -5.57
C CYS A 331 -23.17 6.88 -7.02
N TYR A 332 -23.57 8.13 -7.21
CA TYR A 332 -23.85 8.71 -8.54
C TYR A 332 -22.60 9.07 -9.34
N ALA A 333 -21.54 9.53 -8.68
CA ALA A 333 -20.27 9.87 -9.35
C ALA A 333 -19.60 8.62 -9.94
N ILE A 334 -19.66 7.49 -9.21
CA ILE A 334 -19.08 6.21 -9.67
C ILE A 334 -20.09 5.44 -10.55
N GLY A 335 -21.38 5.71 -10.38
CA GLY A 335 -22.45 5.12 -11.17
C GLY A 335 -22.83 3.72 -10.71
N ILE A 336 -22.82 3.46 -9.39
CA ILE A 336 -23.25 2.17 -8.83
C ILE A 336 -24.78 2.02 -8.82
N ASP A 337 -25.51 3.12 -9.03
CA ASP A 337 -26.96 3.19 -9.22
C ASP A 337 -27.39 2.68 -10.60
N ARG A 338 -26.44 2.50 -11.51
CA ARG A 338 -26.70 2.03 -12.88
C ARG A 338 -26.56 0.53 -12.92
N GLU A 339 -27.54 -0.11 -13.56
CA GLU A 339 -27.41 -1.53 -13.86
C GLU A 339 -26.23 -1.75 -14.81
N ARG A 340 -25.35 -2.68 -14.44
CA ARG A 340 -24.25 -3.16 -15.29
C ARG A 340 -24.39 -4.67 -15.38
N ALA A 341 -24.39 -5.20 -16.60
CA ALA A 341 -24.41 -6.64 -16.79
C ALA A 341 -23.18 -7.26 -16.09
N PRO A 342 -23.34 -8.40 -15.40
CA PRO A 342 -22.20 -9.14 -14.88
C PRO A 342 -21.37 -9.62 -16.07
N GLU A 343 -20.08 -9.29 -16.06
CA GLU A 343 -19.12 -9.78 -17.04
C GLU A 343 -18.33 -10.95 -16.42
N PRO A 344 -18.03 -12.01 -17.20
CA PRO A 344 -17.13 -13.06 -16.74
C PRO A 344 -15.78 -12.49 -16.32
N VAL A 345 -15.26 -12.97 -15.20
CA VAL A 345 -13.92 -12.58 -14.72
C VAL A 345 -12.86 -13.39 -15.45
N ASP A 346 -11.92 -12.70 -16.10
CA ASP A 346 -10.71 -13.31 -16.64
C ASP A 346 -9.61 -13.35 -15.56
N PHE A 347 -9.62 -14.44 -14.78
CA PHE A 347 -8.64 -14.65 -13.72
C PHE A 347 -7.21 -14.87 -14.25
N ASP A 348 -7.03 -15.28 -15.51
CA ASP A 348 -5.71 -15.42 -16.11
C ASP A 348 -5.11 -14.05 -16.42
N ALA A 349 -5.92 -13.12 -16.96
CA ALA A 349 -5.52 -11.73 -17.16
C ALA A 349 -5.20 -11.04 -15.82
N HIS A 350 -6.01 -11.27 -14.78
CA HIS A 350 -5.74 -10.73 -13.44
C HIS A 350 -4.48 -11.36 -12.82
N GLY A 351 -4.29 -12.67 -12.99
CA GLY A 351 -3.07 -13.38 -12.61
C GLY A 351 -1.82 -12.85 -13.33
N ALA A 352 -1.95 -12.41 -14.58
CA ALA A 352 -0.85 -11.75 -15.31
C ALA A 352 -0.50 -10.38 -14.72
N VAL A 353 -1.48 -9.62 -14.21
CA VAL A 353 -1.23 -8.38 -13.46
C VAL A 353 -0.49 -8.70 -12.15
N ALA A 354 -0.95 -9.70 -11.39
CA ALA A 354 -0.26 -10.14 -10.16
C ALA A 354 1.18 -10.59 -10.41
N LEU A 355 1.42 -11.33 -11.50
CA LEU A 355 2.75 -11.74 -11.94
C LEU A 355 3.63 -10.53 -12.30
N GLN A 356 3.08 -9.54 -12.99
CA GLN A 356 3.83 -8.35 -13.35
C GLN A 356 4.22 -7.51 -12.13
N ILE A 357 3.32 -7.36 -11.16
CA ILE A 357 3.64 -6.69 -9.88
C ILE A 357 4.76 -7.43 -9.16
N ALA A 358 4.71 -8.77 -9.11
CA ALA A 358 5.78 -9.54 -8.48
C ALA A 358 7.12 -9.36 -9.21
N ARG A 359 7.14 -9.37 -10.55
CA ARG A 359 8.36 -9.14 -11.36
C ARG A 359 8.97 -7.76 -11.15
N GLU A 360 8.13 -6.73 -11.16
CA GLU A 360 8.56 -5.33 -11.02
C GLU A 360 8.83 -4.94 -9.56
N GLY A 361 8.28 -5.67 -8.58
CA GLY A 361 8.36 -5.35 -7.16
C GLY A 361 9.44 -6.11 -6.38
N ILE A 362 9.90 -7.27 -6.87
CA ILE A 362 11.03 -7.99 -6.26
C ILE A 362 12.30 -7.16 -6.40
N VAL A 363 13.00 -6.93 -5.28
CA VAL A 363 14.20 -6.07 -5.21
C VAL A 363 15.44 -6.94 -5.01
N LEU A 364 16.43 -6.81 -5.90
CA LEU A 364 17.74 -7.41 -5.69
C LEU A 364 18.57 -6.46 -4.81
N LEU A 365 18.85 -6.87 -3.57
CA LEU A 365 19.53 -6.03 -2.57
C LEU A 365 21.05 -6.20 -2.61
N LYS A 366 21.52 -7.42 -2.87
CA LYS A 366 22.94 -7.77 -2.97
C LYS A 366 23.14 -8.80 -4.05
N ASN A 367 24.22 -8.70 -4.83
CA ASN A 367 24.61 -9.74 -5.77
C ASN A 367 26.11 -9.71 -6.09
N GLU A 368 26.87 -10.65 -5.54
CA GLU A 368 28.29 -10.89 -5.83
C GLU A 368 28.47 -11.85 -7.03
N ARG A 369 27.72 -11.58 -8.11
CA ARG A 369 27.73 -12.35 -9.38
C ARG A 369 27.33 -13.82 -9.27
N VAL A 370 26.59 -14.20 -8.24
CA VAL A 370 25.97 -15.54 -8.13
C VAL A 370 24.65 -15.62 -8.90
N LEU A 371 23.95 -14.49 -9.07
CA LEU A 371 22.74 -14.36 -9.87
C LEU A 371 23.01 -13.58 -11.18
N PRO A 372 22.31 -13.91 -12.28
CA PRO A 372 21.34 -15.01 -12.40
C PRO A 372 22.03 -16.38 -12.35
N LEU A 373 21.28 -17.40 -11.91
CA LEU A 373 21.73 -18.79 -11.91
C LEU A 373 22.10 -19.20 -13.33
N ALA A 374 23.34 -19.65 -13.53
CA ALA A 374 23.79 -20.08 -14.84
C ALA A 374 22.98 -21.31 -15.32
N PRO A 375 22.75 -21.43 -16.64
CA PRO A 375 21.98 -22.53 -17.22
C PRO A 375 22.71 -23.89 -17.19
N GLU A 376 23.98 -23.92 -16.77
CA GLU A 376 24.77 -25.14 -16.65
C GLU A 376 24.18 -26.10 -15.61
N ARG A 377 24.48 -27.39 -15.77
CA ARG A 377 24.04 -28.44 -14.84
C ARG A 377 24.67 -28.23 -13.46
N ARG A 378 23.90 -27.62 -12.55
CA ARG A 378 24.31 -27.33 -11.17
C ARG A 378 23.57 -28.21 -10.17
N ARG A 379 24.20 -28.46 -9.02
CA ARG A 379 23.58 -28.96 -7.80
C ARG A 379 23.11 -27.77 -6.99
N ILE A 380 21.81 -27.61 -6.85
CA ILE A 380 21.19 -26.49 -6.12
C ILE A 380 20.56 -27.05 -4.85
N ALA A 381 20.92 -26.48 -3.71
CA ALA A 381 20.23 -26.71 -2.45
C ALA A 381 19.17 -25.63 -2.23
N VAL A 382 17.92 -26.02 -2.02
CA VAL A 382 16.85 -25.10 -1.60
C VAL A 382 16.53 -25.39 -0.13
N ILE A 383 16.62 -24.38 0.73
CA ILE A 383 16.51 -24.56 2.18
C ILE A 383 15.44 -23.61 2.74
N GLY A 384 14.53 -24.14 3.56
CA GLY A 384 13.68 -23.32 4.43
C GLY A 384 12.48 -22.64 3.77
N GLY A 385 11.82 -21.80 4.58
CA GLY A 385 10.82 -20.83 4.15
C GLY A 385 9.58 -21.40 3.46
N PHE A 386 9.25 -22.67 3.71
CA PHE A 386 8.18 -23.40 3.03
C PHE A 386 8.30 -23.40 1.49
N ALA A 387 9.53 -23.30 0.95
CA ALA A 387 9.76 -23.21 -0.50
C ALA A 387 9.19 -24.41 -1.28
N GLN A 388 9.07 -25.57 -0.66
CA GLN A 388 8.43 -26.78 -1.20
C GLN A 388 6.90 -26.71 -1.25
N ALA A 389 6.28 -25.84 -0.46
CA ALA A 389 4.83 -25.75 -0.33
C ALA A 389 4.28 -24.51 -1.05
N GLY A 390 4.87 -23.33 -0.84
CA GLY A 390 4.23 -22.09 -1.26
C GLY A 390 4.96 -20.81 -0.96
N VAL A 391 4.27 -19.70 -1.21
CA VAL A 391 4.68 -18.36 -0.81
C VAL A 391 3.83 -17.84 0.34
N VAL A 392 4.41 -17.01 1.20
CA VAL A 392 3.73 -16.44 2.36
C VAL A 392 2.93 -15.20 1.98
N SER A 393 1.80 -14.99 2.67
CA SER A 393 1.04 -13.73 2.65
C SER A 393 1.06 -13.06 4.03
N GLY A 394 0.78 -11.75 4.06
CA GLY A 394 0.36 -11.10 5.29
C GLY A 394 -1.01 -11.60 5.75
N SER A 395 -1.32 -11.36 7.02
CA SER A 395 -2.57 -11.78 7.65
C SER A 395 -3.43 -10.58 8.10
N GLY A 396 -4.72 -10.82 8.36
CA GLY A 396 -5.67 -9.77 8.74
C GLY A 396 -6.71 -9.48 7.65
N SER A 397 -7.27 -8.27 7.65
CA SER A 397 -8.32 -7.87 6.71
C SER A 397 -7.90 -7.90 5.25
N SER A 398 -6.62 -7.68 4.96
CA SER A 398 -6.09 -7.71 3.58
C SER A 398 -5.72 -9.11 3.06
N GLN A 399 -5.94 -10.16 3.86
CA GLN A 399 -5.59 -11.53 3.46
C GLN A 399 -6.58 -12.08 2.42
N VAL A 400 -6.05 -12.48 1.27
CA VAL A 400 -6.82 -13.00 0.13
C VAL A 400 -6.55 -14.49 -0.04
N MET A 401 -7.63 -15.26 -0.13
CA MET A 401 -7.56 -16.67 -0.46
C MET A 401 -7.34 -16.84 -1.97
N PRO A 402 -6.19 -17.39 -2.40
CA PRO A 402 -5.90 -17.58 -3.82
C PRO A 402 -6.77 -18.68 -4.43
N ALA A 403 -6.84 -18.72 -5.76
CA ALA A 403 -7.42 -19.85 -6.47
C ALA A 403 -6.74 -21.17 -6.05
N GLY A 404 -7.53 -22.14 -5.58
CA GLY A 404 -7.02 -23.42 -5.06
C GLY A 404 -6.79 -23.46 -3.55
N GLY A 405 -6.98 -22.33 -2.83
CA GLY A 405 -6.84 -22.26 -1.38
C GLY A 405 -5.39 -22.19 -0.90
N TYR A 406 -5.23 -22.26 0.42
CA TYR A 406 -3.90 -22.32 1.04
C TYR A 406 -3.36 -23.74 1.04
N ALA A 407 -2.06 -23.89 0.75
CA ALA A 407 -1.35 -25.16 0.90
C ALA A 407 -1.20 -25.55 2.38
N ALA A 408 -1.07 -24.56 3.26
CA ALA A 408 -1.07 -24.75 4.71
C ALA A 408 -1.48 -23.46 5.44
N VAL A 409 -2.04 -23.64 6.63
CA VAL A 409 -2.39 -22.57 7.56
C VAL A 409 -1.81 -22.94 8.92
N VAL A 410 -0.90 -22.12 9.43
CA VAL A 410 -0.21 -22.34 10.70
C VAL A 410 -0.74 -21.32 11.71
N PRO A 411 -1.43 -21.74 12.79
CA PRO A 411 -1.81 -20.84 13.87
C PRO A 411 -0.58 -20.17 14.50
N MET A 412 -0.64 -18.86 14.69
CA MET A 412 0.52 -18.07 15.13
C MET A 412 0.31 -17.42 16.50
N ARG A 413 -0.71 -16.57 16.62
CA ARG A 413 -0.97 -15.77 17.82
C ARG A 413 -2.48 -15.60 18.03
N SER A 414 -2.88 -15.01 19.14
CA SER A 414 -4.26 -14.56 19.36
C SER A 414 -4.28 -13.18 20.01
N HIS A 415 -5.11 -12.29 19.49
CA HIS A 415 -5.37 -10.98 20.08
C HIS A 415 -6.62 -11.08 20.97
N PRO A 416 -6.62 -10.56 22.22
CA PRO A 416 -7.74 -10.74 23.15
C PRO A 416 -9.05 -10.11 22.65
N LEU A 417 -8.96 -9.02 21.87
CA LEU A 417 -10.14 -8.34 21.32
C LEU A 417 -10.52 -8.78 19.90
N LEU A 418 -9.59 -9.36 19.14
CA LEU A 418 -9.73 -9.55 17.69
C LEU A 418 -9.57 -11.01 17.24
N GLY A 419 -9.16 -11.90 18.15
CA GLY A 419 -9.07 -13.34 17.92
C GLY A 419 -7.75 -13.81 17.28
N PRO A 420 -7.71 -15.06 16.80
CA PRO A 420 -6.48 -15.72 16.34
C PRO A 420 -5.95 -15.15 15.02
N THR A 421 -4.64 -15.22 14.84
CA THR A 421 -3.92 -14.96 13.58
C THR A 421 -3.20 -16.21 13.11
N ALA A 422 -3.00 -16.32 11.80
CA ALA A 422 -2.33 -17.46 11.19
C ALA A 422 -1.38 -17.01 10.08
N LEU A 423 -0.30 -17.75 9.94
CA LEU A 423 0.58 -17.72 8.78
C LEU A 423 -0.05 -18.58 7.69
N CYS A 424 -0.41 -17.97 6.57
CA CYS A 424 -0.98 -18.69 5.43
C CYS A 424 0.05 -18.85 4.32
N ILE A 425 0.10 -20.05 3.77
CA ILE A 425 1.03 -20.45 2.72
C ILE A 425 0.22 -20.69 1.44
N GLY A 426 0.42 -19.85 0.42
CA GLY A 426 -0.25 -19.91 -0.86
C GLY A 426 0.17 -21.11 -1.72
N GLY A 427 -0.58 -21.41 -2.78
CA GLY A 427 -0.50 -22.72 -3.46
C GLY A 427 0.67 -22.98 -4.42
N ALA A 428 1.39 -21.96 -4.92
CA ALA A 428 2.49 -22.18 -5.87
C ALA A 428 3.84 -22.27 -5.14
N SER A 429 4.52 -23.42 -5.25
CA SER A 429 5.82 -23.68 -4.62
C SER A 429 6.98 -22.99 -5.36
N PRO A 430 7.81 -22.17 -4.68
CA PRO A 430 9.08 -21.67 -5.22
C PRO A 430 10.02 -22.77 -5.72
N LEU A 431 10.16 -23.88 -4.98
CA LEU A 431 10.94 -25.06 -5.37
C LEU A 431 10.41 -25.67 -6.68
N GLY A 432 9.09 -25.84 -6.79
CA GLY A 432 8.44 -26.37 -7.99
C GLY A 432 8.65 -25.48 -9.21
N ALA A 433 8.50 -24.16 -9.04
CA ALA A 433 8.75 -23.19 -10.09
C ALA A 433 10.23 -23.20 -10.54
N LEU A 434 11.17 -23.28 -9.61
CA LEU A 434 12.60 -23.36 -9.93
C LEU A 434 12.95 -24.64 -10.71
N ARG A 435 12.43 -25.80 -10.27
CA ARG A 435 12.59 -27.08 -10.99
C ARG A 435 12.03 -27.03 -12.41
N ALA A 436 10.89 -26.38 -12.60
CA ALA A 436 10.31 -26.21 -13.94
C ALA A 436 11.17 -25.33 -14.85
N MET A 437 11.95 -24.39 -14.30
CA MET A 437 12.82 -23.50 -15.08
C MET A 437 14.22 -24.06 -15.32
N LEU A 438 14.68 -24.97 -14.46
CA LEU A 438 15.99 -25.61 -14.50
C LEU A 438 15.84 -27.15 -14.51
N PRO A 439 15.24 -27.75 -15.57
CA PRO A 439 14.95 -29.18 -15.61
C PRO A 439 16.22 -30.06 -15.57
N ASP A 440 17.36 -29.53 -16.00
CA ASP A 440 18.63 -30.25 -16.05
C ASP A 440 19.44 -30.15 -14.74
N ALA A 441 19.06 -29.24 -13.83
CA ALA A 441 19.73 -29.05 -12.54
C ALA A 441 19.33 -30.15 -11.54
N VAL A 442 20.26 -30.51 -10.65
CA VAL A 442 19.98 -31.39 -9.51
C VAL A 442 19.53 -30.52 -8.35
N ILE A 443 18.22 -30.45 -8.09
CA ILE A 443 17.66 -29.59 -7.05
C ILE A 443 17.18 -30.42 -5.86
N GLU A 444 17.96 -30.37 -4.78
CA GLU A 444 17.65 -30.99 -3.50
C GLU A 444 17.01 -29.96 -2.56
N PHE A 445 16.10 -30.40 -1.70
CA PHE A 445 15.39 -29.55 -0.76
C PHE A 445 15.59 -30.04 0.67
N ASP A 446 15.80 -29.10 1.60
CA ASP A 446 15.72 -29.33 3.03
C ASP A 446 14.82 -28.27 3.70
N SER A 447 14.10 -28.65 4.75
CA SER A 447 13.20 -27.73 5.45
C SER A 447 13.92 -26.67 6.29
N GLY A 448 15.21 -26.84 6.58
CA GLY A 448 15.96 -26.02 7.52
C GLY A 448 15.62 -26.30 9.00
N ALA A 449 14.72 -27.24 9.28
CA ALA A 449 14.29 -27.56 10.65
C ALA A 449 15.42 -28.19 11.49
N HIS A 450 16.38 -28.86 10.84
CA HIS A 450 17.60 -29.34 11.49
C HIS A 450 18.83 -28.72 10.81
N VAL A 451 19.49 -27.78 11.50
CA VAL A 451 20.59 -26.98 10.94
C VAL A 451 21.73 -27.87 10.41
N ALA A 452 22.02 -29.01 11.05
CA ALA A 452 23.08 -29.91 10.59
C ALA A 452 22.78 -30.55 9.23
N ASP A 453 21.52 -30.89 8.95
CA ASP A 453 21.10 -31.46 7.66
C ASP A 453 21.18 -30.39 6.55
N ALA A 454 20.70 -29.18 6.84
CA ALA A 454 20.83 -28.02 5.96
C ALA A 454 22.29 -27.71 5.61
N VAL A 455 23.19 -27.74 6.60
CA VAL A 455 24.63 -27.55 6.40
C VAL A 455 25.25 -28.70 5.58
N ALA A 456 24.87 -29.95 5.85
CA ALA A 456 25.35 -31.10 5.08
C ALA A 456 24.90 -31.05 3.61
N LEU A 457 23.70 -30.53 3.35
CA LEU A 457 23.21 -30.23 2.01
C LEU A 457 23.96 -29.06 1.37
N ALA A 458 24.16 -27.97 2.10
CA ALA A 458 24.90 -26.80 1.62
C ALA A 458 26.33 -27.14 1.16
N ARG A 459 27.05 -28.00 1.89
CA ARG A 459 28.44 -28.40 1.56
C ARG A 459 28.60 -29.10 0.21
N ARG A 460 27.56 -29.79 -0.28
CA ARG A 460 27.61 -30.58 -1.53
C ARG A 460 26.94 -29.89 -2.72
N ALA A 461 26.41 -28.68 -2.53
CA ALA A 461 25.73 -27.90 -3.56
C ALA A 461 26.68 -26.86 -4.18
N ASP A 462 26.46 -26.55 -5.45
CA ASP A 462 27.19 -25.49 -6.15
C ASP A 462 26.65 -24.11 -5.77
N VAL A 463 25.33 -24.03 -5.52
CA VAL A 463 24.61 -22.83 -5.08
C VAL A 463 23.58 -23.25 -4.04
N VAL A 464 23.42 -22.44 -2.99
CA VAL A 464 22.40 -22.62 -1.96
C VAL A 464 21.41 -21.47 -2.01
N ILE A 465 20.12 -21.77 -1.99
CA ILE A 465 19.04 -20.79 -1.95
C ILE A 465 18.29 -21.00 -0.63
N VAL A 466 18.49 -20.08 0.32
CA VAL A 466 17.78 -20.09 1.60
C VAL A 466 16.58 -19.17 1.49
N HIS A 467 15.37 -19.72 1.62
CA HIS A 467 14.16 -18.93 1.75
C HIS A 467 13.92 -18.63 3.23
N ALA A 468 13.83 -17.34 3.57
CA ALA A 468 13.47 -16.90 4.91
C ALA A 468 12.13 -16.17 4.88
N ILE A 469 11.32 -16.38 5.92
CA ILE A 469 9.96 -15.86 6.03
C ILE A 469 9.76 -15.13 7.36
N ARG A 470 8.76 -14.25 7.40
CA ARG A 470 8.26 -13.67 8.64
C ARG A 470 6.74 -13.57 8.58
N HIS A 471 6.06 -13.87 9.69
CA HIS A 471 4.61 -13.67 9.80
C HIS A 471 4.31 -12.27 10.28
N GLU A 472 3.58 -11.52 9.47
CA GLU A 472 3.21 -10.13 9.74
C GLU A 472 1.74 -9.95 9.37
N GLY A 473 1.06 -9.08 10.09
CA GLY A 473 -0.38 -8.94 9.95
C GLY A 473 -0.99 -7.87 10.83
N GLU A 474 -2.23 -7.57 10.52
CA GLU A 474 -3.11 -6.85 11.43
C GLU A 474 -3.15 -7.53 12.82
N ARG A 475 -3.30 -6.72 13.86
CA ARG A 475 -3.49 -7.04 15.30
C ARG A 475 -2.22 -7.13 16.15
N PHE A 476 -1.04 -7.06 15.56
CA PHE A 476 0.22 -7.14 16.32
C PHE A 476 1.34 -6.46 15.57
N ASP A 477 2.30 -5.89 16.28
CA ASP A 477 3.57 -5.48 15.67
C ASP A 477 4.66 -6.56 15.86
N CYS A 478 5.70 -6.43 15.06
CA CYS A 478 6.92 -7.18 15.24
C CYS A 478 7.69 -6.65 16.46
N PRO A 479 8.15 -7.50 17.40
CA PRO A 479 8.86 -7.02 18.58
C PRO A 479 10.23 -6.42 18.24
N ASP A 480 10.87 -6.90 17.18
CA ASP A 480 12.19 -6.49 16.71
C ASP A 480 12.28 -6.57 15.18
N MET A 481 13.49 -6.58 14.62
CA MET A 481 13.73 -6.79 13.18
C MET A 481 14.26 -8.20 12.85
N SER A 482 14.39 -9.11 13.81
CA SER A 482 14.96 -10.44 13.60
C SER A 482 14.08 -11.36 12.76
N LEU A 483 14.71 -12.35 12.11
CA LEU A 483 13.96 -13.42 11.45
C LEU A 483 13.55 -14.49 12.48
N PRO A 484 12.27 -14.89 12.52
CA PRO A 484 11.78 -15.85 13.51
C PRO A 484 12.31 -17.27 13.26
N PHE A 485 11.99 -18.20 14.15
CA PHE A 485 12.27 -19.64 13.99
C PHE A 485 13.76 -20.01 13.87
N GLY A 486 14.66 -19.16 14.36
CA GLY A 486 16.11 -19.39 14.29
C GLY A 486 16.68 -19.28 12.87
N GLN A 487 15.98 -18.61 11.95
CA GLN A 487 16.39 -18.48 10.55
C GLN A 487 17.71 -17.72 10.38
N ASP A 488 18.00 -16.72 11.23
CA ASP A 488 19.30 -16.02 11.20
C ASP A 488 20.46 -17.01 11.45
N ALA A 489 20.37 -17.82 12.51
CA ALA A 489 21.36 -18.85 12.83
C ALA A 489 21.47 -19.94 11.73
N LEU A 490 20.35 -20.30 11.10
CA LEU A 490 20.36 -21.21 9.95
C LEU A 490 21.14 -20.61 8.77
N ILE A 491 20.90 -19.34 8.43
CA ILE A 491 21.58 -18.67 7.32
C ILE A 491 23.07 -18.56 7.61
N GLU A 492 23.46 -18.15 8.82
CA GLU A 492 24.86 -18.06 9.24
C GLU A 492 25.57 -19.41 9.14
N ALA A 493 24.94 -20.49 9.63
CA ALA A 493 25.52 -21.83 9.56
C ALA A 493 25.68 -22.32 8.11
N VAL A 494 24.71 -22.04 7.24
CA VAL A 494 24.76 -22.38 5.81
C VAL A 494 25.82 -21.57 5.08
N ALA A 495 25.94 -20.27 5.36
CA ALA A 495 26.97 -19.37 4.80
C ALA A 495 28.40 -19.73 5.28
N GLY A 496 28.53 -20.27 6.48
CA GLY A 496 29.77 -20.87 6.97
C GLY A 496 30.20 -22.11 6.18
N ALA A 497 29.26 -22.81 5.54
CA ALA A 497 29.48 -24.06 4.83
C ALA A 497 29.58 -23.92 3.30
N ASN A 498 29.02 -22.85 2.72
CA ASN A 498 29.04 -22.58 1.29
C ASN A 498 29.14 -21.06 1.05
N ARG A 499 29.93 -20.63 0.05
CA ARG A 499 30.09 -19.20 -0.30
C ARG A 499 29.04 -18.68 -1.29
N ASN A 500 28.41 -19.57 -2.05
CA ASN A 500 27.41 -19.23 -3.06
C ASN A 500 25.99 -19.30 -2.47
N VAL A 501 25.77 -18.58 -1.36
CA VAL A 501 24.46 -18.52 -0.70
C VAL A 501 23.66 -17.35 -1.23
N VAL A 502 22.45 -17.63 -1.69
CA VAL A 502 21.42 -16.68 -2.06
C VAL A 502 20.34 -16.72 -0.99
N VAL A 503 20.03 -15.59 -0.37
CA VAL A 503 18.90 -15.49 0.56
C VAL A 503 17.71 -14.83 -0.12
N VAL A 504 16.56 -15.49 -0.10
CA VAL A 504 15.28 -14.97 -0.59
C VAL A 504 14.40 -14.65 0.61
N LEU A 505 14.12 -13.36 0.82
CA LEU A 505 13.32 -12.84 1.92
C LEU A 505 11.87 -12.71 1.51
N GLN A 506 11.00 -13.53 2.08
CA GLN A 506 9.55 -13.37 2.00
C GLN A 506 9.02 -12.69 3.27
N THR A 507 9.22 -11.38 3.34
CA THR A 507 8.88 -10.54 4.51
C THR A 507 8.09 -9.30 4.09
N GLY A 508 7.08 -8.92 4.85
CA GLY A 508 6.29 -7.71 4.70
C GLY A 508 6.87 -6.47 5.39
N ASN A 509 8.09 -6.54 5.93
CA ASN A 509 8.87 -5.43 6.49
C ASN A 509 10.37 -5.59 6.23
N PRO A 510 11.15 -4.52 6.45
CA PRO A 510 12.59 -4.62 6.70
C PRO A 510 12.91 -5.60 7.84
N VAL A 511 13.98 -6.37 7.67
CA VAL A 511 14.53 -7.26 8.70
C VAL A 511 16.01 -6.98 8.91
N ALA A 512 16.49 -7.28 10.11
CA ALA A 512 17.90 -7.32 10.42
C ALA A 512 18.57 -8.42 9.59
N MET A 513 19.82 -8.19 9.19
CA MET A 513 20.58 -9.13 8.35
C MET A 513 22.02 -9.23 8.87
N PRO A 514 22.24 -9.79 10.08
CA PRO A 514 23.60 -9.93 10.63
C PRO A 514 24.52 -10.74 9.70
N TRP A 515 23.94 -11.70 8.98
CA TRP A 515 24.57 -12.55 7.96
C TRP A 515 24.75 -11.92 6.58
N ALA A 516 24.34 -10.66 6.34
CA ALA A 516 24.41 -10.05 5.01
C ALA A 516 25.84 -9.97 4.43
N GLY A 517 26.85 -9.94 5.30
CA GLY A 517 28.26 -10.00 4.91
C GLY A 517 28.69 -11.34 4.33
N ASP A 518 28.08 -12.44 4.78
CA ASP A 518 28.55 -13.81 4.52
C ASP A 518 27.84 -14.50 3.35
N VAL A 519 26.79 -13.88 2.79
CA VAL A 519 26.01 -14.43 1.67
C VAL A 519 26.30 -13.69 0.36
N ALA A 520 26.26 -14.41 -0.77
CA ALA A 520 26.60 -13.84 -2.07
C ALA A 520 25.47 -12.99 -2.68
N ALA A 521 24.20 -13.30 -2.40
CA ALA A 521 23.07 -12.49 -2.88
C ALA A 521 21.91 -12.44 -1.90
N ILE A 522 21.15 -11.34 -1.96
CA ILE A 522 19.95 -11.11 -1.17
C ILE A 522 18.85 -10.60 -2.10
N VAL A 523 17.72 -11.30 -2.11
CA VAL A 523 16.54 -10.98 -2.92
C VAL A 523 15.38 -10.71 -1.97
N GLN A 524 14.86 -9.47 -1.96
CA GLN A 524 13.65 -9.11 -1.24
C GLN A 524 12.43 -9.43 -2.10
N ALA A 525 11.71 -10.48 -1.72
CA ALA A 525 10.53 -10.96 -2.42
C ALA A 525 9.23 -10.34 -1.94
N TRP A 526 9.25 -9.69 -0.76
CA TRP A 526 8.06 -9.27 -0.04
C TRP A 526 7.11 -10.43 0.25
N TYR A 527 5.80 -10.18 0.34
CA TYR A 527 4.80 -11.20 0.08
C TYR A 527 4.39 -11.14 -1.40
N PRO A 528 4.82 -12.10 -2.24
CA PRO A 528 4.81 -11.91 -3.69
C PRO A 528 3.50 -12.33 -4.39
N GLY A 529 2.43 -12.61 -3.63
CA GLY A 529 1.11 -12.97 -4.17
C GLY A 529 1.08 -14.32 -4.91
N GLN A 530 -0.06 -14.65 -5.52
CA GLN A 530 -0.30 -15.98 -6.11
C GLN A 530 0.69 -16.38 -7.21
N ALA A 531 1.26 -15.41 -7.91
CA ALA A 531 2.21 -15.61 -9.00
C ALA A 531 3.68 -15.52 -8.53
N GLY A 532 3.91 -15.33 -7.23
CA GLY A 532 5.22 -15.02 -6.67
C GLY A 532 6.29 -16.09 -6.87
N ALA A 533 5.92 -17.37 -6.76
CA ALA A 533 6.84 -18.48 -7.01
C ALA A 533 7.40 -18.47 -8.44
N ARG A 534 6.54 -18.17 -9.43
CA ARG A 534 6.96 -18.02 -10.82
C ARG A 534 7.88 -16.82 -11.00
N ALA A 535 7.50 -15.64 -10.49
CA ALA A 535 8.31 -14.44 -10.59
C ALA A 535 9.70 -14.63 -9.97
N LEU A 536 9.77 -15.26 -8.80
CA LEU A 536 11.03 -15.60 -8.12
C LEU A 536 11.92 -16.49 -8.98
N ALA A 537 11.37 -17.58 -9.55
CA ALA A 537 12.14 -18.44 -10.42
C ALA A 537 12.62 -17.71 -11.69
N GLU A 538 11.81 -16.84 -12.28
CA GLU A 538 12.19 -16.04 -13.47
C GLU A 538 13.33 -15.06 -13.16
N ILE A 539 13.32 -14.43 -11.98
CA ILE A 539 14.39 -13.53 -11.54
C ILE A 539 15.65 -14.33 -11.22
N LEU A 540 15.55 -15.38 -10.40
CA LEU A 540 16.71 -16.19 -10.01
C LEU A 540 17.43 -16.77 -11.24
N THR A 541 16.70 -17.14 -12.29
CA THR A 541 17.27 -17.67 -13.55
C THR A 541 17.63 -16.60 -14.57
N GLY A 542 17.34 -15.33 -14.30
CA GLY A 542 17.62 -14.22 -15.22
C GLY A 542 16.77 -14.21 -16.48
N ARG A 543 15.64 -14.94 -16.50
CA ARG A 543 14.58 -14.80 -17.52
C ARG A 543 13.91 -13.43 -17.43
N VAL A 544 13.85 -12.88 -16.22
CA VAL A 544 13.43 -11.50 -15.95
C VAL A 544 14.57 -10.78 -15.25
N ASN A 545 14.82 -9.54 -15.68
CA ASN A 545 15.76 -8.64 -15.02
C ASN A 545 15.07 -8.01 -13.79
N PRO A 546 15.59 -8.18 -12.55
CA PRO A 546 15.00 -7.53 -11.39
C PRO A 546 15.08 -6.01 -11.54
N SER A 547 13.99 -5.34 -11.20
CA SER A 547 13.83 -3.89 -11.39
C SER A 547 13.12 -3.19 -10.24
N GLY A 548 12.76 -3.92 -9.18
CA GLY A 548 12.16 -3.33 -8.00
C GLY A 548 13.10 -2.35 -7.32
N ARG A 549 12.52 -1.32 -6.71
CA ARG A 549 13.21 -0.30 -5.91
C ARG A 549 12.60 -0.30 -4.52
N LEU A 550 13.40 -0.16 -3.48
CA LEU A 550 12.90 -0.15 -2.11
C LEU A 550 11.92 1.02 -1.89
N PRO A 551 10.66 0.77 -1.52
CA PRO A 551 9.72 1.84 -1.18
C PRO A 551 9.85 2.27 0.29
N VAL A 552 10.74 1.62 1.04
CA VAL A 552 11.03 1.87 2.45
C VAL A 552 12.52 1.70 2.70
N THR A 553 13.08 2.48 3.60
CA THR A 553 14.45 2.37 4.05
C THR A 553 14.60 1.13 4.92
N PHE A 554 15.71 0.40 4.77
CA PHE A 554 16.09 -0.70 5.64
C PHE A 554 17.12 -0.18 6.65
N PRO A 555 16.74 0.03 7.93
CA PRO A 555 17.68 0.46 8.95
C PRO A 555 18.82 -0.55 9.11
N ALA A 556 20.03 -0.05 9.38
CA ALA A 556 21.14 -0.91 9.79
C ALA A 556 20.96 -1.44 11.21
N ASP A 557 20.38 -0.61 12.08
CA ASP A 557 20.02 -0.93 13.46
C ASP A 557 18.67 -0.26 13.78
N ILE A 558 17.85 -0.91 14.60
CA ILE A 558 16.59 -0.32 15.08
C ILE A 558 16.85 0.94 15.92
N ALA A 559 18.02 1.03 16.55
CA ALA A 559 18.48 2.19 17.30
C ALA A 559 18.61 3.47 16.46
N HIS A 560 18.74 3.35 15.13
CA HIS A 560 18.84 4.49 14.22
C HIS A 560 17.46 5.00 13.76
N THR A 561 16.37 4.31 14.13
CA THR A 561 15.00 4.78 13.87
C THR A 561 14.56 5.80 14.92
N PRO A 562 13.54 6.64 14.66
CA PRO A 562 13.02 7.58 15.66
C PRO A 562 12.57 6.91 16.96
N HIS A 563 12.10 5.66 16.87
CA HIS A 563 11.56 4.90 18.00
C HIS A 563 12.37 3.62 18.22
N PRO A 564 13.50 3.65 18.96
CA PRO A 564 14.30 2.45 19.21
C PRO A 564 13.51 1.37 19.97
N ALA A 565 12.64 1.77 20.90
CA ALA A 565 11.70 0.87 21.58
C ALA A 565 10.35 0.84 20.85
N LEU A 566 9.70 -0.33 20.82
CA LEU A 566 8.37 -0.48 20.23
C LEU A 566 7.34 0.21 21.14
N PRO A 567 6.62 1.25 20.68
CA PRO A 567 5.68 1.97 21.52
C PRO A 567 4.56 1.05 22.04
N GLY A 568 4.30 1.12 23.35
CA GLY A 568 3.23 0.37 23.99
C GLY A 568 3.50 -1.12 24.23
N ALA A 569 4.71 -1.61 23.91
CA ALA A 569 5.07 -3.01 24.14
C ALA A 569 5.30 -3.36 25.61
N ASP A 570 5.56 -2.36 26.45
CA ASP A 570 5.89 -2.46 27.88
C ASP A 570 4.72 -2.18 28.81
N VAL A 571 3.53 -1.88 28.27
CA VAL A 571 2.31 -1.61 29.04
C VAL A 571 1.24 -2.68 28.82
N GLU A 572 0.29 -2.76 29.74
CA GLU A 572 -0.87 -3.63 29.58
C GLU A 572 -1.74 -3.14 28.40
N LEU A 573 -2.14 -4.08 27.52
CA LEU A 573 -3.04 -3.78 26.40
C LEU A 573 -4.34 -3.13 26.90
N GLY A 574 -4.72 -1.99 26.31
CA GLY A 574 -5.86 -1.20 26.78
C GLY A 574 -5.46 0.03 27.58
N THR A 575 -4.21 0.10 28.05
CA THR A 575 -3.69 1.29 28.75
C THR A 575 -3.50 2.43 27.75
N PRO A 576 -4.12 3.61 27.91
CA PRO A 576 -3.85 4.75 27.04
C PRO A 576 -2.37 5.14 27.04
N ILE A 577 -1.81 5.40 25.86
CA ILE A 577 -0.40 5.80 25.70
C ILE A 577 -0.28 6.93 24.68
N ASP A 578 0.72 7.78 24.88
CA ASP A 578 1.13 8.78 23.89
C ASP A 578 2.34 8.28 23.12
N VAL A 579 2.30 8.43 21.79
CA VAL A 579 3.45 8.22 20.91
C VAL A 579 3.79 9.55 20.25
N HIS A 580 4.92 10.12 20.65
CA HIS A 580 5.38 11.41 20.15
C HIS A 580 6.20 11.26 18.86
N TYR A 581 5.59 11.62 17.73
CA TYR A 581 6.23 11.65 16.42
C TYR A 581 7.12 12.89 16.26
N HIS A 582 8.22 12.91 17.00
CA HIS A 582 9.22 13.98 17.05
C HIS A 582 10.08 14.07 15.77
N GLU A 583 10.10 13.00 14.96
CA GLU A 583 10.59 13.04 13.58
C GLU A 583 9.72 13.93 12.69
N GLY A 584 8.46 14.15 13.07
CA GLY A 584 7.52 15.00 12.34
C GLY A 584 7.29 14.52 10.91
N ALA A 585 7.67 15.35 9.94
CA ALA A 585 7.53 15.07 8.50
C ALA A 585 8.73 14.34 7.89
N GLU A 586 9.80 14.17 8.67
CA GLU A 586 11.04 13.55 8.23
C GLU A 586 10.95 12.03 8.41
N VAL A 587 9.96 11.39 7.80
CA VAL A 587 9.72 9.93 7.89
C VAL A 587 10.74 9.16 7.03
N GLY A 588 11.20 8.01 7.52
CA GLY A 588 12.01 7.08 6.73
C GLY A 588 13.34 7.69 6.26
N TYR A 589 13.67 7.60 4.98
CA TYR A 589 14.90 8.13 4.40
C TYR A 589 15.15 9.62 4.71
N ARG A 590 14.10 10.41 4.98
CA ARG A 590 14.22 11.80 5.40
C ARG A 590 14.83 11.92 6.79
N TRP A 591 14.43 11.05 7.73
CA TRP A 591 15.04 10.92 9.05
C TRP A 591 16.51 10.57 8.96
N PHE A 592 16.84 9.54 8.15
CA PHE A 592 18.23 9.11 7.96
C PHE A 592 19.09 10.20 7.33
N ALA A 593 18.56 10.96 6.37
CA ALA A 593 19.25 12.12 5.80
C ALA A 593 19.44 13.25 6.82
N LYS A 594 18.45 13.51 7.68
CA LYS A 594 18.51 14.54 8.73
C LYS A 594 19.49 14.20 9.84
N THR A 595 19.55 12.93 10.25
CA THR A 595 20.40 12.45 11.35
C THR A 595 21.79 12.07 10.90
N GLY A 596 21.98 11.78 9.61
CA GLY A 596 23.26 11.31 9.06
C GLY A 596 23.53 9.82 9.32
N GLU A 597 22.58 9.08 9.89
CA GLU A 597 22.72 7.65 10.13
C GLU A 597 22.68 6.87 8.80
N PRO A 598 23.62 5.95 8.55
CA PRO A 598 23.62 5.17 7.32
C PRO A 598 22.57 4.04 7.39
N PRO A 599 21.65 3.94 6.41
CA PRO A 599 20.79 2.77 6.31
C PRO A 599 21.57 1.56 5.79
N ARG A 600 21.05 0.35 6.04
CA ARG A 600 21.58 -0.87 5.40
C ARG A 600 21.32 -0.82 3.89
N PHE A 601 20.11 -0.43 3.51
CA PHE A 601 19.71 -0.14 2.15
C PHE A 601 18.77 1.07 2.16
N GLY A 602 19.09 2.10 1.35
CA GLY A 602 18.31 3.33 1.32
C GLY A 602 17.02 3.19 0.50
N PHE A 603 16.05 4.09 0.76
CA PHE A 603 14.88 4.26 -0.10
C PHE A 603 15.27 4.44 -1.58
N GLY A 604 14.48 3.83 -2.46
CA GLY A 604 14.70 3.83 -3.91
C GLY A 604 15.80 2.87 -4.39
N PHE A 605 16.52 2.19 -3.49
CA PHE A 605 17.61 1.28 -3.86
C PHE A 605 17.10 -0.03 -4.50
N GLY A 606 17.83 -0.55 -5.47
CA GLY A 606 17.59 -1.86 -6.07
C GLY A 606 18.58 -2.13 -7.19
N LEU A 607 19.12 -3.35 -7.24
CA LEU A 607 20.04 -3.78 -8.29
C LEU A 607 19.29 -4.42 -9.46
N GLY A 608 19.95 -4.45 -10.61
CA GLY A 608 19.50 -5.15 -11.82
C GLY A 608 20.62 -6.01 -12.42
N TYR A 609 20.29 -6.78 -13.46
CA TYR A 609 21.25 -7.50 -14.31
C TYR A 609 21.75 -6.68 -15.50
N THR A 610 21.31 -5.43 -15.62
CA THR A 610 21.84 -4.42 -16.55
C THR A 610 22.17 -3.14 -15.78
N THR A 611 22.82 -2.19 -16.45
CA THR A 611 23.26 -0.92 -15.85
C THR A 611 22.77 0.27 -16.67
N PHE A 612 22.52 1.39 -15.97
CA PHE A 612 21.98 2.60 -16.57
C PHE A 612 22.84 3.82 -16.25
N ALA A 613 22.97 4.69 -17.23
CA ALA A 613 23.64 5.98 -17.14
C ALA A 613 22.62 7.12 -17.26
N TYR A 614 22.83 8.17 -16.47
CA TYR A 614 22.05 9.40 -16.52
C TYR A 614 22.93 10.56 -16.97
N ASP A 615 22.44 11.39 -17.88
CA ASP A 615 23.12 12.58 -18.36
C ASP A 615 22.13 13.70 -18.74
N ASP A 616 22.68 14.86 -19.12
CA ASP A 616 21.94 16.03 -19.60
C ASP A 616 20.80 16.52 -18.66
N LEU A 617 21.06 16.56 -17.35
CA LEU A 617 20.12 17.14 -16.38
C LEU A 617 19.99 18.65 -16.61
N ARG A 618 18.78 19.07 -16.99
CA ARG A 618 18.36 20.46 -17.15
C ARG A 618 17.22 20.77 -16.20
N LEU A 619 17.38 21.85 -15.45
CA LEU A 619 16.40 22.31 -14.46
C LEU A 619 15.90 23.70 -14.83
N THR A 620 14.59 23.91 -14.72
CA THR A 620 13.97 25.24 -14.79
C THR A 620 13.13 25.46 -13.55
N GLY A 621 13.25 26.65 -12.97
CA GLY A 621 12.54 27.06 -11.75
C GLY A 621 11.45 28.10 -11.99
N GLY A 622 11.27 28.99 -11.01
CA GLY A 622 10.18 29.96 -10.94
C GLY A 622 9.11 29.49 -9.95
N ASP A 623 7.94 29.13 -10.47
CA ASP A 623 6.79 28.69 -9.67
C ASP A 623 6.91 27.25 -9.13
N THR A 624 7.64 26.39 -9.83
CA THR A 624 7.98 25.02 -9.43
C THR A 624 9.24 24.55 -10.17
N VAL A 625 9.77 23.39 -9.79
CA VAL A 625 10.87 22.72 -10.49
C VAL A 625 10.32 21.92 -11.67
N ARG A 626 10.92 22.11 -12.84
CA ARG A 626 10.76 21.21 -14.00
C ARG A 626 12.12 20.66 -14.38
N ALA A 627 12.22 19.35 -14.52
CA ALA A 627 13.45 18.64 -14.81
C ALA A 627 13.35 17.91 -16.14
N ARG A 628 14.42 17.95 -16.94
CA ARG A 628 14.60 17.13 -18.13
C ARG A 628 15.96 16.46 -18.05
N PHE A 629 16.05 15.20 -18.44
CA PHE A 629 17.30 14.44 -18.44
C PHE A 629 17.17 13.23 -19.34
N ARG A 630 18.30 12.59 -19.66
CA ARG A 630 18.32 11.38 -20.46
C ARG A 630 18.81 10.18 -19.65
N VAL A 631 18.19 9.04 -19.92
CA VAL A 631 18.52 7.74 -19.36
C VAL A 631 18.96 6.82 -20.49
N THR A 632 20.05 6.10 -20.30
CA THR A 632 20.55 5.12 -21.29
C THR A 632 20.82 3.79 -20.61
N ASN A 633 20.32 2.69 -21.18
CA ASN A 633 20.73 1.35 -20.79
C ASN A 633 22.11 1.07 -21.40
N VAL A 634 23.15 1.09 -20.56
CA VAL A 634 24.55 0.91 -20.98
C VAL A 634 25.04 -0.52 -20.74
N GLY A 635 24.18 -1.41 -20.24
CA GLY A 635 24.51 -2.81 -20.05
C GLY A 635 24.17 -3.68 -21.27
N ALA A 636 24.31 -4.99 -21.08
CA ALA A 636 24.15 -5.99 -22.14
C ALA A 636 22.78 -6.70 -22.13
N ARG A 637 21.84 -6.24 -21.30
CA ARG A 637 20.51 -6.85 -21.16
C ARG A 637 19.44 -5.78 -21.19
N ASP A 638 18.29 -6.13 -21.75
CA ASP A 638 17.08 -5.32 -21.60
C ASP A 638 16.69 -5.24 -20.13
N GLY A 639 16.08 -4.13 -19.74
CA GLY A 639 15.63 -3.96 -18.37
C GLY A 639 14.92 -2.65 -18.13
N ASP A 640 14.39 -2.53 -16.92
CA ASP A 640 13.73 -1.32 -16.46
C ASP A 640 14.64 -0.54 -15.51
N ASP A 641 14.52 0.79 -15.58
CA ASP A 641 15.09 1.69 -14.59
C ASP A 641 14.03 2.62 -13.99
N VAL A 642 14.33 3.18 -12.83
CA VAL A 642 13.47 4.16 -12.15
C VAL A 642 14.33 5.34 -11.69
N PRO A 643 14.65 6.29 -12.59
CA PRO A 643 15.27 7.54 -12.20
C PRO A 643 14.39 8.31 -11.21
N GLN A 644 15.03 8.84 -10.18
CA GLN A 644 14.37 9.54 -9.08
C GLN A 644 14.99 10.92 -8.92
N ILE A 645 14.14 11.92 -8.71
CA ILE A 645 14.56 13.31 -8.45
C ILE A 645 14.33 13.63 -6.99
N TYR A 646 15.34 14.17 -6.34
CA TYR A 646 15.30 14.55 -4.93
C TYR A 646 15.61 16.04 -4.75
N LEU A 647 14.90 16.67 -3.83
CA LEU A 647 15.38 17.86 -3.14
C LEU A 647 16.35 17.39 -2.07
N THR A 648 17.51 18.04 -1.97
CA THR A 648 18.45 17.79 -0.87
C THR A 648 18.72 19.02 -0.04
N HIS A 649 18.54 20.22 -0.62
CA HIS A 649 18.68 21.48 0.10
C HIS A 649 17.65 22.49 -0.39
N ALA A 650 17.05 23.24 0.53
CA ALA A 650 16.21 24.40 0.26
C ALA A 650 16.79 25.62 0.98
N CYS A 651 17.10 26.68 0.23
CA CYS A 651 17.65 27.92 0.79
C CYS A 651 18.89 27.71 1.70
N GLY A 652 19.75 26.77 1.32
CA GLY A 652 20.97 26.41 2.06
C GLY A 652 20.76 25.44 3.23
N MET A 653 19.53 25.09 3.58
CA MET A 653 19.23 24.10 4.62
C MET A 653 19.04 22.70 4.02
N GLY A 654 19.60 21.68 4.66
CA GLY A 654 19.40 20.28 4.28
C GLY A 654 17.93 19.90 4.40
N HIS A 655 17.36 19.38 3.31
CA HIS A 655 15.95 19.05 3.20
C HIS A 655 15.73 17.94 2.18
N MET A 656 15.56 16.71 2.65
CA MET A 656 15.54 15.52 1.79
C MET A 656 14.10 15.16 1.42
N ARG A 657 13.74 15.25 0.13
CA ARG A 657 12.38 14.90 -0.35
C ARG A 657 12.39 14.35 -1.75
N LEU A 658 11.59 13.32 -2.01
CA LEU A 658 11.36 12.81 -3.36
C LEU A 658 10.47 13.82 -4.09
N LEU A 659 10.94 14.32 -5.23
CA LEU A 659 10.24 15.30 -6.06
C LEU A 659 9.53 14.65 -7.24
N GLY A 660 10.03 13.51 -7.72
CA GLY A 660 9.50 12.83 -8.89
C GLY A 660 10.22 11.52 -9.19
N PHE A 661 9.53 10.65 -9.92
CA PHE A 661 10.06 9.40 -10.44
C PHE A 661 9.27 8.97 -11.69
N GLU A 662 9.92 8.21 -12.56
CA GLU A 662 9.30 7.58 -13.73
C GLU A 662 10.00 6.25 -13.99
N ARG A 663 9.21 5.18 -14.21
CA ARG A 663 9.73 3.90 -14.64
C ARG A 663 9.87 3.91 -16.16
N VAL A 664 11.01 3.45 -16.67
CA VAL A 664 11.26 3.30 -18.10
C VAL A 664 11.81 1.92 -18.42
N THR A 665 11.33 1.30 -19.48
CA THR A 665 11.88 0.04 -20.04
C THR A 665 12.75 0.38 -21.23
N LEU A 666 14.00 -0.07 -21.22
CA LEU A 666 14.97 0.19 -22.29
C LEU A 666 15.68 -1.10 -22.71
N ARG A 667 15.77 -1.32 -24.02
CA ARG A 667 16.64 -2.34 -24.59
C ARG A 667 18.11 -2.02 -24.33
N ALA A 668 18.98 -3.02 -24.40
CA ALA A 668 20.42 -2.79 -24.33
C ALA A 668 20.87 -1.74 -25.38
N GLY A 669 21.53 -0.67 -24.92
CA GLY A 669 21.98 0.45 -25.76
C GLY A 669 20.92 1.52 -26.09
N GLU A 670 19.67 1.34 -25.65
CA GLU A 670 18.59 2.30 -25.89
C GLU A 670 18.63 3.47 -24.88
N SER A 671 18.22 4.66 -25.35
CA SER A 671 18.09 5.87 -24.54
C SER A 671 16.68 6.44 -24.60
N ALA A 672 16.23 7.07 -23.52
CA ALA A 672 15.01 7.87 -23.46
C ALA A 672 15.28 9.22 -22.79
N GLU A 673 14.64 10.28 -23.30
CA GLU A 673 14.55 11.57 -22.60
C GLU A 673 13.29 11.58 -21.74
N LEU A 674 13.46 11.96 -20.47
CA LEU A 674 12.37 12.07 -19.50
C LEU A 674 12.19 13.53 -19.09
N ALA A 675 10.94 13.89 -18.79
CA ALA A 675 10.56 15.22 -18.33
C ALA A 675 9.59 15.12 -17.16
N MET A 676 9.87 15.85 -16.08
CA MET A 676 9.06 15.83 -14.86
C MET A 676 8.75 17.25 -14.40
N THR A 677 7.47 17.49 -14.08
CA THR A 677 7.02 18.69 -13.38
C THR A 677 6.76 18.34 -11.91
N VAL A 678 7.43 19.03 -11.00
CA VAL A 678 7.36 18.76 -9.57
C VAL A 678 6.10 19.38 -8.96
N ASP A 679 5.42 18.65 -8.08
CA ASP A 679 4.34 19.21 -7.27
C ASP A 679 4.91 20.24 -6.27
N PRO A 680 4.43 21.49 -6.26
CA PRO A 680 5.02 22.55 -5.43
C PRO A 680 4.94 22.25 -3.93
N ARG A 681 4.03 21.39 -3.44
CA ARG A 681 3.96 20.99 -2.03
C ARG A 681 5.18 20.19 -1.59
N LEU A 682 5.83 19.48 -2.52
CA LEU A 682 7.08 18.75 -2.25
C LEU A 682 8.27 19.70 -2.06
N LEU A 683 8.16 20.96 -2.51
CA LEU A 683 9.16 22.01 -2.36
C LEU A 683 8.84 22.96 -1.19
N ALA A 684 7.58 23.00 -0.75
CA ALA A 684 7.06 23.90 0.28
C ALA A 684 7.14 23.36 1.72
N ARG A 685 7.08 24.26 2.69
CA ARG A 685 6.71 23.94 4.08
C ARG A 685 5.24 24.33 4.30
N PHE A 686 4.53 23.64 5.19
CA PHE A 686 3.21 24.10 5.63
C PHE A 686 3.39 25.12 6.76
N ASP A 687 2.60 26.21 6.76
CA ASP A 687 2.62 27.24 7.80
C ASP A 687 1.23 27.35 8.42
N GLY A 688 1.03 26.67 9.55
CA GLY A 688 -0.26 26.58 10.24
C GLY A 688 -0.80 27.92 10.73
N ARG A 689 0.05 28.95 10.88
CA ARG A 689 -0.38 30.29 11.31
C ARG A 689 -1.23 31.00 10.25
N ILE A 690 -0.97 30.70 8.98
CA ILE A 690 -1.74 31.23 7.84
C ILE A 690 -2.58 30.15 7.15
N GLY A 691 -2.38 28.88 7.50
CA GLY A 691 -3.08 27.74 6.93
C GLY A 691 -2.79 27.54 5.44
N GLN A 692 -1.53 27.72 5.02
CA GLN A 692 -1.11 27.63 3.62
C GLN A 692 0.27 26.97 3.48
N TRP A 693 0.54 26.44 2.29
CA TRP A 693 1.88 26.03 1.88
C TRP A 693 2.73 27.24 1.51
N ARG A 694 4.01 27.23 1.87
CA ARG A 694 4.97 28.30 1.58
C ARG A 694 6.22 27.77 0.90
N ILE A 695 6.54 28.32 -0.26
CA ILE A 695 7.86 28.24 -0.89
C ILE A 695 8.57 29.55 -0.56
N ASP A 696 9.79 29.46 -0.06
CA ASP A 696 10.63 30.62 0.22
C ASP A 696 11.42 30.98 -1.05
N ASP A 697 11.66 32.28 -1.29
CA ASP A 697 12.54 32.69 -2.39
C ASP A 697 13.97 32.22 -2.12
N GLY A 698 14.59 31.61 -3.12
CA GLY A 698 15.98 31.19 -2.99
C GLY A 698 16.39 30.04 -3.89
N THR A 699 17.57 29.51 -3.59
CA THR A 699 18.18 28.40 -4.33
C THR A 699 17.82 27.07 -3.71
N TYR A 700 17.37 26.14 -4.55
CA TYR A 700 16.99 24.78 -4.20
C TYR A 700 17.93 23.81 -4.94
N ARG A 701 18.50 22.85 -4.21
CA ARG A 701 19.39 21.83 -4.76
C ARG A 701 18.61 20.57 -5.10
N VAL A 702 18.57 20.25 -6.38
CA VAL A 702 17.88 19.11 -6.95
C VAL A 702 18.90 18.09 -7.44
N VAL A 703 18.64 16.83 -7.16
CA VAL A 703 19.53 15.71 -7.48
C VAL A 703 18.77 14.68 -8.30
N LEU A 704 19.31 14.28 -9.43
CA LEU A 704 18.92 13.07 -10.14
C LEU A 704 19.73 11.90 -9.59
N ALA A 705 19.04 10.87 -9.09
CA ALA A 705 19.63 9.79 -8.33
C ALA A 705 19.07 8.43 -8.73
N ARG A 706 19.82 7.35 -8.43
CA ARG A 706 19.32 5.97 -8.56
C ARG A 706 18.56 5.52 -7.31
N ALA A 707 18.87 6.12 -6.17
CA ALA A 707 18.27 5.90 -4.86
C ALA A 707 18.52 7.14 -4.00
N ALA A 708 17.83 7.28 -2.86
CA ALA A 708 18.04 8.37 -1.92
C ALA A 708 19.50 8.51 -1.46
N THR A 709 20.27 7.42 -1.47
CA THR A 709 21.69 7.36 -1.07
C THR A 709 22.67 7.25 -2.24
N ASP A 710 22.22 7.33 -3.50
CA ASP A 710 23.06 7.21 -4.71
C ASP A 710 22.81 8.37 -5.69
N PRO A 711 23.28 9.59 -5.35
CA PRO A 711 23.17 10.76 -6.22
C PRO A 711 24.06 10.62 -7.46
N VAL A 712 23.54 11.00 -8.64
CA VAL A 712 24.28 10.91 -9.92
C VAL A 712 24.58 12.29 -10.49
N LEU A 713 23.55 13.12 -10.70
CA LEU A 713 23.69 14.47 -11.21
C LEU A 713 23.05 15.45 -10.23
N VAL A 714 23.67 16.63 -10.08
CA VAL A 714 23.23 17.68 -9.16
C VAL A 714 23.02 18.95 -9.96
N GLY A 715 21.94 19.67 -9.68
CA GLY A 715 21.68 20.99 -10.20
C GLY A 715 21.03 21.89 -9.16
N ASP A 716 21.34 23.17 -9.23
CA ASP A 716 20.72 24.19 -8.39
C ASP A 716 19.72 24.98 -9.25
N VAL A 717 18.57 25.32 -8.67
CA VAL A 717 17.48 26.05 -9.33
C VAL A 717 16.91 27.10 -8.40
N ARG A 718 16.49 28.24 -8.93
CA ARG A 718 15.87 29.32 -8.15
C ARG A 718 14.34 29.21 -8.18
N LEU A 719 13.71 29.33 -7.03
CA LEU A 719 12.25 29.40 -6.88
C LEU A 719 11.83 30.76 -6.34
N ASP A 720 10.66 31.21 -6.75
CA ASP A 720 10.06 32.45 -6.30
C ASP A 720 9.24 32.23 -5.01
N ALA A 721 9.28 33.19 -4.10
CA ALA A 721 8.48 33.13 -2.88
C ALA A 721 6.98 33.09 -3.21
N ARG A 722 6.26 32.15 -2.59
CA ARG A 722 4.82 31.99 -2.83
C ARG A 722 4.14 31.29 -1.65
N ALA A 723 2.94 31.76 -1.31
CA ALA A 723 1.99 31.04 -0.49
C ALA A 723 0.82 30.50 -1.34
N PHE A 724 0.36 29.28 -1.08
CA PHE A 724 -0.70 28.65 -1.87
C PHE A 724 -1.39 27.50 -1.14
N GLY A 725 -2.55 27.10 -1.66
CA GLY A 725 -3.35 26.02 -1.10
C GLY A 725 -3.90 26.35 0.30
N ARG A 726 -4.68 25.41 0.83
CA ARG A 726 -5.04 25.33 2.24
C ARG A 726 -4.57 23.98 2.78
#